data_AF-A0A409YDN2-F1
#
_entry.id   AF-A0A409YDN2-F1
#
_cell.length_a   1.000
_cell.length_b   1.000
_cell.length_c   1.000
_cell.angle_alpha   90.00
_cell.angle_beta   90.00
_cell.angle_gamma   90.00
#
_symmetry.space_group_name_H-M   'P 1'
#
loop_
_entity.id
_entity.type
_entity.pdbx_description
1 polymer ?
#
loop_
_entity_poly.entity_id
_entity_poly.type
_entity_poly.pdbx_seq_one_letter_code
_entity_poly.pdbx_strand_id
1 'polypeptide(L)'
;MPIKAILFEVNFTVWSGNLDPQKWGKGHLARPKLEDNLQRDKSDKRVIRDVSDYSREIRLFEDIPKIIHDIKKRRIRLGFVSKDSPRAMCDRALYFFEYPDENHKDVPIIRSVDYDETGNGDYISILKNVKEWASAEGSEIVLFDCREESLAVERKLGVRVQIVSHRTGVTWDIYNDVLKKYGGDGGGVKGPDTPYCTTSQFAASLLSSFIPWLSADGQPKLGKLLGEGRYSKVYEGVDNSDAVIKVLKNWTTEQRRRLLEIYAVIKTGRPFDPGNGQQDQYLCMIALELRNLHIINELKDPKPEDFSGWFKVKKIQGTHVWKHRLYRKHPFSVEFQEFIKACMYLTMDAIEHVVKKYGVEHCDAHFKNVVFEFDGDKPVRASLLDWGIAVKMKWDGSRYIRGDDFQLIVPIYQDSRPGMKYTPDEFGAASSSMYPKVVALDTDWTLFWGWLKVNEWGKGPGAFSPTEDNIEKRNYWEIQDRTNHNIACGMYADVPKIIKDILKHGAKLAIVSRNSSKAMCDRALWHWTVQDHHGKDKRLIDLVKFDEVYDLDKTNHFRRIKGWTNYDYSDMILYDDEATNNIVEMMLGVTFQVSRDQKGLTWENYQEGLDIWRRTKAIYSPWHGLSLNSYPKRKLLGYSGMDMGTIRELELGKRRTDRSEAARWGFAVYVADDPRVAIYFNDWIKRYFPTTETVVCAIYARDGDIWDRMNKIWAPDMARRDLMQNRSSDFTLGWSEEDRNLQVAKWGVKKPYVLFSRHPNMGPGFPYPFPRRFNELVIYPQVQENLLLTVRMSDAQLRAATNIYYEGKIREWNITIPQETRNDFLQNGENIA
;
A
#
# COMPACT_ATOMS: atom_id res chain seq x y z
N MET A 1 -5.33 -20.58 26.17
CA MET A 1 -5.22 -20.11 27.57
C MET A 1 -4.44 -18.82 27.53
N PRO A 2 -4.91 -17.73 28.16
CA PRO A 2 -4.23 -16.45 28.09
C PRO A 2 -2.87 -16.51 28.80
N ILE A 3 -1.85 -15.88 28.22
CA ILE A 3 -0.56 -15.66 28.87
C ILE A 3 -0.79 -14.66 30.01
N LYS A 4 -0.36 -15.01 31.23
CA LYS A 4 -0.52 -14.18 32.44
C LYS A 4 0.75 -13.44 32.83
N ALA A 5 1.90 -14.01 32.52
CA ALA A 5 3.19 -13.39 32.81
C ALA A 5 4.21 -13.63 31.70
N ILE A 6 5.08 -12.65 31.50
CA ILE A 6 6.22 -12.72 30.58
C ILE A 6 7.48 -12.34 31.34
N LEU A 7 8.51 -13.17 31.17
CA LEU A 7 9.83 -13.02 31.78
C LEU A 7 10.87 -12.85 30.68
N PHE A 8 11.89 -12.07 30.96
CA PHE A 8 13.09 -11.98 30.13
C PHE A 8 14.32 -12.30 30.96
N GLU A 9 15.18 -13.20 30.47
CA GLU A 9 16.59 -13.11 30.84
C GLU A 9 17.13 -11.80 30.29
N VAL A 10 17.88 -11.03 31.05
CA VAL A 10 18.28 -9.67 30.61
C VAL A 10 19.43 -9.66 29.62
N ASN A 11 20.43 -10.52 29.81
CA ASN A 11 21.66 -10.55 29.05
C ASN A 11 21.42 -11.18 27.67
N PHE A 12 21.84 -10.47 26.63
CA PHE A 12 21.71 -10.87 25.22
C PHE A 12 20.26 -11.10 24.73
N THR A 13 19.27 -10.78 25.55
CA THR A 13 17.84 -10.94 25.23
C THR A 13 17.11 -9.60 25.32
N VAL A 14 17.44 -8.77 26.32
CA VAL A 14 16.91 -7.40 26.52
C VAL A 14 17.92 -6.35 26.07
N TRP A 15 19.20 -6.58 26.36
CA TRP A 15 20.32 -5.77 25.88
C TRP A 15 21.48 -6.64 25.40
N SER A 16 22.39 -6.06 24.63
CA SER A 16 23.63 -6.73 24.23
C SER A 16 24.60 -6.84 25.41
N GLY A 17 25.26 -7.99 25.57
CA GLY A 17 26.33 -8.15 26.56
C GLY A 17 25.87 -8.69 27.91
N ASN A 18 26.82 -8.77 28.84
CA ASN A 18 26.64 -9.19 30.23
C ASN A 18 27.31 -8.17 31.17
N LEU A 19 26.62 -7.80 32.25
CA LEU A 19 27.13 -6.98 33.35
C LEU A 19 27.97 -7.82 34.33
N ASP A 20 29.07 -8.37 33.83
CA ASP A 20 30.00 -9.24 34.58
C ASP A 20 30.75 -8.46 35.68
N PRO A 21 30.57 -8.78 36.97
CA PRO A 21 31.19 -8.03 38.09
C PRO A 21 32.71 -8.17 38.16
N GLN A 22 33.29 -9.16 37.47
CA GLN A 22 34.74 -9.30 37.37
C GLN A 22 35.33 -8.33 36.35
N LYS A 23 34.53 -7.91 35.36
CA LYS A 23 34.94 -6.98 34.31
C LYS A 23 34.52 -5.56 34.65
N TRP A 24 33.25 -5.34 34.98
CA TRP A 24 32.71 -4.01 35.20
C TRP A 24 33.23 -3.37 36.49
N GLY A 25 33.35 -2.04 36.51
CA GLY A 25 33.82 -1.29 37.68
C GLY A 25 35.25 -1.64 38.09
N LYS A 26 36.11 -1.91 37.10
CA LYS A 26 37.55 -2.19 37.29
C LYS A 26 38.37 -1.12 36.58
N GLY A 27 39.16 -0.38 37.33
CA GLY A 27 40.07 0.64 36.80
C GLY A 27 40.30 1.78 37.80
N HIS A 28 41.17 2.71 37.43
CA HIS A 28 41.51 3.87 38.26
C HIS A 28 40.34 4.84 38.49
N LEU A 29 39.31 4.81 37.62
CA LEU A 29 38.09 5.61 37.74
C LEU A 29 36.90 4.81 38.33
N ALA A 30 37.15 3.58 38.81
CA ALA A 30 36.10 2.77 39.39
C ALA A 30 35.52 3.40 40.66
N ARG A 31 34.20 3.49 40.72
CA ARG A 31 33.46 3.96 41.89
C ARG A 31 33.31 2.83 42.93
N PRO A 32 33.15 3.16 44.22
CA PRO A 32 33.11 2.16 45.30
C PRO A 32 32.02 1.10 45.15
N LYS A 33 30.83 1.49 44.68
CA LYS A 33 29.75 0.55 44.36
C LYS A 33 29.81 0.20 42.88
N LEU A 34 29.60 -1.08 42.58
CA LEU A 34 29.75 -1.62 41.24
C LEU A 34 28.74 -0.98 40.27
N GLU A 35 27.48 -0.89 40.66
CA GLU A 35 26.38 -0.30 39.90
C GLU A 35 26.54 1.21 39.66
N ASP A 36 27.25 1.93 40.54
CA ASP A 36 27.51 3.35 40.34
C ASP A 36 28.43 3.60 39.13
N ASN A 37 29.13 2.57 38.65
CA ASN A 37 29.94 2.65 37.44
C ASN A 37 29.11 2.63 36.15
N LEU A 38 27.81 2.33 36.20
CA LEU A 38 26.94 2.40 35.03
C LEU A 38 26.54 3.86 34.77
N GLN A 39 26.76 4.31 33.54
CA GLN A 39 26.34 5.63 33.09
C GLN A 39 25.64 5.53 31.73
N ARG A 40 24.44 6.11 31.63
CA ARG A 40 23.75 6.27 30.35
C ARG A 40 24.56 7.19 29.42
N ASP A 41 24.77 6.75 28.19
CA ASP A 41 25.42 7.56 27.17
C ASP A 41 24.57 8.80 26.86
N LYS A 42 25.22 9.95 26.69
CA LYS A 42 24.53 11.22 26.42
C LYS A 42 24.02 11.31 24.99
N SER A 43 24.70 10.66 24.06
CA SER A 43 24.37 10.67 22.63
C SER A 43 23.33 9.62 22.27
N ASP A 44 23.28 8.51 23.00
CA ASP A 44 22.36 7.41 22.75
C ASP A 44 21.76 6.88 24.05
N LYS A 45 20.47 7.18 24.27
CA LYS A 45 19.74 6.71 25.47
C LYS A 45 19.65 5.18 25.57
N ARG A 46 19.93 4.45 24.49
CA ARG A 46 19.94 2.98 24.46
C ARG A 46 21.28 2.38 24.85
N VAL A 47 22.29 3.19 25.15
CA VAL A 47 23.63 2.72 25.52
C VAL A 47 23.93 3.06 26.98
N ILE A 48 24.47 2.08 27.70
CA ILE A 48 25.04 2.26 29.04
C ILE A 48 26.51 1.84 28.97
N ARG A 49 27.39 2.70 29.48
CA ARG A 49 28.83 2.48 29.53
C ARG A 49 29.32 2.32 30.96
N ASP A 50 30.45 1.63 31.10
CA ASP A 50 31.24 1.60 32.33
C ASP A 50 32.08 2.89 32.41
N VAL A 51 31.88 3.70 33.45
CA VAL A 51 32.69 4.93 33.66
C VAL A 51 34.16 4.63 33.95
N SER A 52 34.48 3.40 34.39
CA SER A 52 35.85 2.96 34.62
C SER A 52 36.56 2.49 33.34
N ASP A 53 35.79 2.13 32.31
CA ASP A 53 36.28 1.67 31.00
C ASP A 53 35.20 1.85 29.93
N TYR A 54 35.23 2.98 29.22
CA TYR A 54 34.21 3.34 28.22
C TYR A 54 34.12 2.38 27.03
N SER A 55 35.08 1.46 26.87
CA SER A 55 35.01 0.40 25.86
C SER A 55 34.00 -0.69 26.22
N ARG A 56 33.58 -0.78 27.49
CA ARG A 56 32.55 -1.69 27.96
C ARG A 56 31.19 -1.00 27.90
N GLU A 57 30.34 -1.48 27.00
CA GLU A 57 28.97 -0.99 26.85
C GLU A 57 27.96 -2.14 26.76
N ILE A 58 26.74 -1.87 27.20
CA ILE A 58 25.55 -2.65 26.85
C ILE A 58 24.57 -1.76 26.08
N ARG A 59 23.83 -2.36 25.15
CA ARG A 59 22.88 -1.65 24.28
C ARG A 59 21.51 -2.30 24.34
N LEU A 60 20.48 -1.52 24.66
CA LEU A 60 19.09 -1.97 24.64
C LEU A 60 18.68 -2.34 23.22
N PHE A 61 18.09 -3.52 23.03
CA PHE A 61 17.58 -3.93 21.72
C PHE A 61 16.39 -3.07 21.29
N GLU A 62 16.27 -2.82 19.98
CA GLU A 62 15.39 -1.80 19.40
C GLU A 62 13.90 -1.99 19.73
N ASP A 63 13.42 -3.23 19.77
CA ASP A 63 12.01 -3.55 19.97
C ASP A 63 11.57 -3.62 21.44
N ILE A 64 12.51 -3.65 22.39
CA ILE A 64 12.20 -3.86 23.81
C ILE A 64 11.25 -2.80 24.39
N PRO A 65 11.44 -1.48 24.15
CA PRO A 65 10.50 -0.46 24.64
C PRO A 65 9.06 -0.68 24.14
N LYS A 66 8.91 -1.10 22.88
CA LYS A 66 7.63 -1.38 22.24
C LYS A 66 6.97 -2.63 22.84
N ILE A 67 7.76 -3.68 23.07
CA ILE A 67 7.30 -4.93 23.71
C ILE A 67 6.80 -4.65 25.13
N ILE A 68 7.56 -3.90 25.93
CA ILE A 68 7.17 -3.56 27.31
C ILE A 68 5.86 -2.75 27.31
N HIS A 69 5.74 -1.77 26.42
CA HIS A 69 4.50 -1.00 26.26
C HIS A 69 3.29 -1.90 25.99
N ASP A 70 3.41 -2.87 25.07
CA ASP A 70 2.32 -3.81 24.76
C ASP A 70 1.99 -4.75 25.93
N ILE A 71 3.01 -5.25 26.64
CA ILE A 71 2.83 -6.07 27.85
C ILE A 71 2.00 -5.32 28.90
N LYS A 72 2.34 -4.06 29.20
CA LYS A 72 1.61 -3.25 30.19
C LYS A 72 0.20 -2.90 29.70
N LYS A 73 0.04 -2.52 28.43
CA LYS A 73 -1.28 -2.28 27.82
C LYS A 73 -2.21 -3.48 27.91
N ARG A 74 -1.67 -4.70 27.78
CA ARG A 74 -2.41 -5.97 27.95
C ARG A 74 -2.59 -6.41 29.40
N ARG A 75 -2.03 -5.67 30.36
CA ARG A 75 -2.02 -5.99 31.79
C ARG A 75 -1.41 -7.37 32.09
N ILE A 76 -0.41 -7.76 31.30
CA ILE A 76 0.40 -8.97 31.53
C ILE A 76 1.48 -8.62 32.57
N ARG A 77 1.72 -9.51 33.54
CA ARG A 77 2.78 -9.30 34.53
C ARG A 77 4.16 -9.38 33.87
N LEU A 78 5.04 -8.45 34.18
CA LEU A 78 6.37 -8.35 33.57
C LEU A 78 7.46 -8.70 34.59
N GLY A 79 8.33 -9.65 34.26
CA GLY A 79 9.50 -9.95 35.08
C GLY A 79 10.81 -9.94 34.30
N PHE A 80 11.89 -9.67 35.02
CA PHE A 80 13.26 -9.82 34.54
C PHE A 80 14.02 -10.78 35.43
N VAL A 81 14.91 -11.55 34.81
CA VAL A 81 15.83 -12.44 35.53
C VAL A 81 17.24 -12.29 35.00
N SER A 82 18.21 -12.55 35.85
CA SER A 82 19.60 -12.69 35.42
C SER A 82 20.32 -13.81 36.14
N LYS A 83 20.99 -14.65 35.38
CA LYS A 83 21.88 -15.69 35.92
C LYS A 83 23.29 -15.18 36.20
N ASP A 84 23.79 -14.26 35.37
CA ASP A 84 25.21 -13.91 35.35
C ASP A 84 25.51 -12.46 35.76
N SER A 85 24.48 -11.64 35.97
CA SER A 85 24.65 -10.23 36.36
C SER A 85 24.11 -9.98 37.78
N PRO A 86 24.84 -9.21 38.61
CA PRO A 86 24.38 -8.85 39.94
C PRO A 86 23.11 -7.99 39.90
N ARG A 87 22.20 -8.22 40.85
CA ARG A 87 20.93 -7.48 40.98
C ARG A 87 21.07 -5.98 40.83
N ALA A 88 21.94 -5.39 41.64
CA ALA A 88 22.13 -3.95 41.71
C ALA A 88 22.56 -3.35 40.36
N MET A 89 23.29 -4.11 39.54
CA MET A 89 23.68 -3.67 38.19
C MET A 89 22.50 -3.77 37.22
N CYS A 90 21.74 -4.87 37.25
CA CYS A 90 20.52 -5.02 36.44
C CYS A 90 19.49 -3.94 36.74
N ASP A 91 19.20 -3.69 38.02
CA ASP A 91 18.28 -2.65 38.48
C ASP A 91 18.72 -1.27 37.98
N ARG A 92 20.01 -0.98 38.09
CA ARG A 92 20.58 0.28 37.65
C ARG A 92 20.53 0.44 36.13
N ALA A 93 20.73 -0.64 35.37
CA ALA A 93 20.58 -0.63 33.91
C ALA A 93 19.12 -0.41 33.50
N LEU A 94 18.18 -1.15 34.09
CA LEU A 94 16.73 -1.00 33.88
C LEU A 94 16.19 0.36 34.34
N TYR A 95 16.87 1.04 35.26
CA TYR A 95 16.57 2.41 35.64
C TYR A 95 16.97 3.43 34.56
N PHE A 96 18.10 3.20 33.86
CA PHE A 96 18.57 4.12 32.81
C PHE A 96 17.83 3.94 31.48
N PHE A 97 17.44 2.70 31.16
CA PHE A 97 16.63 2.42 29.99
C PHE A 97 15.18 2.82 30.22
N GLU A 98 14.58 3.44 29.21
CA GLU A 98 13.24 4.02 29.26
C GLU A 98 12.34 3.35 28.21
N TYR A 99 11.04 3.35 28.46
CA TYR A 99 10.02 3.00 27.48
C TYR A 99 8.84 3.98 27.56
N PRO A 100 8.07 4.18 26.48
CA PRO A 100 6.89 5.03 26.51
C PRO A 100 5.76 4.33 27.27
N ASP A 101 5.27 4.94 28.35
CA ASP A 101 4.11 4.44 29.10
C ASP A 101 2.78 4.60 28.32
N GLU A 102 1.65 4.28 28.95
CA GLU A 102 0.32 4.41 28.35
C GLU A 102 -0.05 5.86 27.96
N ASN A 103 0.64 6.86 28.51
CA ASN A 103 0.48 8.27 28.18
C ASN A 103 1.59 8.78 27.23
N HIS A 104 2.36 7.87 26.63
CA HIS A 104 3.50 8.17 25.77
C HIS A 104 4.61 8.98 26.46
N LYS A 105 4.73 8.87 27.79
CA LYS A 105 5.83 9.46 28.55
C LYS A 105 6.94 8.43 28.72
N ASP A 106 8.17 8.82 28.41
CA ASP A 106 9.35 7.99 28.70
C ASP A 106 9.48 7.80 30.21
N VAL A 107 9.40 6.55 30.66
CA VAL A 107 9.61 6.16 32.06
C VAL A 107 10.64 5.04 32.16
N PRO A 108 11.42 4.97 33.26
CA PRO A 108 12.35 3.87 33.48
C PRO A 108 11.67 2.50 33.41
N ILE A 109 12.28 1.55 32.70
CA ILE A 109 11.74 0.19 32.56
C ILE A 109 11.51 -0.45 33.93
N ILE A 110 12.42 -0.24 34.88
CA ILE A 110 12.34 -0.79 36.24
C ILE A 110 11.01 -0.48 36.95
N ARG A 111 10.33 0.63 36.62
CA ARG A 111 9.03 0.99 37.22
C ARG A 111 7.90 0.05 36.84
N SER A 112 8.10 -0.76 35.81
CA SER A 112 7.08 -1.66 35.27
C SER A 112 7.37 -3.13 35.55
N VAL A 113 8.47 -3.39 36.26
CA VAL A 113 8.94 -4.71 36.63
C VAL A 113 8.23 -5.15 37.89
N ASP A 114 7.50 -6.25 37.74
CA ASP A 114 6.67 -6.84 38.77
C ASP A 114 7.42 -8.02 39.46
N TYR A 115 8.43 -8.59 38.79
CA TYR A 115 9.35 -9.63 39.31
C TYR A 115 10.79 -9.35 38.88
N ASP A 116 11.71 -9.34 39.83
CA ASP A 116 13.12 -9.16 39.56
C ASP A 116 13.92 -10.09 40.47
N GLU A 117 14.41 -11.18 39.89
CA GLU A 117 15.24 -12.16 40.57
C GLU A 117 16.55 -12.34 39.82
N THR A 118 17.65 -12.07 40.50
CA THR A 118 19.00 -12.32 39.98
C THR A 118 19.76 -13.18 40.98
N GLY A 119 20.56 -14.11 40.50
CA GLY A 119 21.42 -14.89 41.39
C GLY A 119 22.35 -15.84 40.65
N ASN A 120 23.44 -16.23 41.33
CA ASN A 120 24.46 -17.14 40.79
C ASN A 120 24.02 -18.62 40.80
N GLY A 121 22.72 -18.89 40.64
CA GLY A 121 22.14 -20.22 40.67
C GLY A 121 21.82 -20.75 39.28
N ASP A 122 21.41 -22.02 39.19
CA ASP A 122 20.76 -22.50 37.98
C ASP A 122 19.37 -21.84 37.80
N TYR A 123 18.85 -21.82 36.57
CA TYR A 123 17.57 -21.18 36.26
C TYR A 123 16.39 -21.72 37.06
N ILE A 124 16.40 -22.99 37.45
CA ILE A 124 15.30 -23.58 38.25
C ILE A 124 15.29 -22.96 39.63
N SER A 125 16.46 -22.78 40.22
CA SER A 125 16.63 -22.14 41.52
C SER A 125 16.20 -20.67 41.50
N ILE A 126 16.52 -19.93 40.42
CA ILE A 126 16.12 -18.52 40.23
C ILE A 126 14.60 -18.38 40.03
N LEU A 127 13.99 -19.30 39.26
CA LEU A 127 12.58 -19.24 38.88
C LEU A 127 11.66 -20.09 39.77
N LYS A 128 12.16 -20.63 40.89
CA LYS A 128 11.39 -21.57 41.75
C LYS A 128 10.06 -21.00 42.25
N ASN A 129 10.01 -19.68 42.49
CA ASN A 129 8.83 -18.99 43.02
C ASN A 129 7.99 -18.31 41.92
N VAL A 130 8.33 -18.50 40.65
CA VAL A 130 7.74 -17.71 39.55
C VAL A 130 6.25 -17.96 39.36
N LYS A 131 5.77 -19.18 39.64
CA LYS A 131 4.34 -19.52 39.55
C LYS A 131 3.52 -18.84 40.63
N GLU A 132 4.04 -18.84 41.86
CA GLU A 132 3.41 -18.18 42.99
C GLU A 132 3.33 -16.68 42.75
N TRP A 133 4.45 -16.08 42.36
CA TRP A 133 4.51 -14.67 41.99
C TRP A 133 3.54 -14.34 40.84
N ALA A 134 3.50 -15.13 39.76
CA ALA A 134 2.61 -14.85 38.64
C ALA A 134 1.13 -15.14 38.96
N SER A 135 0.86 -15.87 40.05
CA SER A 135 -0.45 -16.47 40.35
C SER A 135 -0.99 -17.24 39.13
N ALA A 136 -0.10 -18.01 38.50
CA ALA A 136 -0.32 -18.64 37.19
C ALA A 136 0.33 -20.01 37.11
N GLU A 137 -0.25 -20.90 36.29
CA GLU A 137 0.39 -22.16 35.96
C GLU A 137 1.60 -21.93 35.05
N GLY A 138 2.58 -22.85 35.07
CA GLY A 138 3.78 -22.72 34.25
C GLY A 138 3.46 -22.48 32.77
N SER A 139 2.45 -23.18 32.25
CA SER A 139 2.04 -23.05 30.84
C SER A 139 1.43 -21.69 30.46
N GLU A 140 1.11 -20.85 31.44
CA GLU A 140 0.60 -19.48 31.27
C GLU A 140 1.71 -18.42 31.38
N ILE A 141 2.96 -18.86 31.58
CA ILE A 141 4.15 -18.03 31.74
C ILE A 141 5.08 -18.29 30.55
N VAL A 142 5.61 -17.21 29.95
CA VAL A 142 6.64 -17.31 28.91
C VAL A 142 7.94 -16.69 29.39
N LEU A 143 9.05 -17.41 29.21
CA LEU A 143 10.41 -16.91 29.40
C LEU A 143 11.09 -16.75 28.05
N PHE A 144 11.58 -15.55 27.75
CA PHE A 144 12.49 -15.30 26.64
C PHE A 144 13.94 -15.38 27.13
N ASP A 145 14.77 -16.12 26.39
CA ASP A 145 16.19 -16.33 26.72
C ASP A 145 16.98 -16.62 25.44
N CYS A 146 18.28 -16.39 25.44
CA CYS A 146 19.16 -16.76 24.33
C CYS A 146 19.93 -18.07 24.58
N ARG A 147 19.81 -18.67 25.77
CA ARG A 147 20.57 -19.87 26.17
C ARG A 147 19.71 -21.11 26.24
N GLU A 148 20.18 -22.20 25.61
CA GLU A 148 19.46 -23.48 25.59
C GLU A 148 19.30 -24.14 26.98
N GLU A 149 20.18 -23.82 27.93
CA GLU A 149 20.07 -24.31 29.32
C GLU A 149 18.76 -23.86 30.00
N SER A 150 18.16 -22.75 29.56
CA SER A 150 16.86 -22.28 30.03
C SER A 150 15.72 -23.26 29.68
N LEU A 151 15.87 -24.13 28.69
CA LEU A 151 14.89 -25.19 28.38
C LEU A 151 14.68 -26.17 29.54
N ALA A 152 15.60 -26.23 30.51
CA ALA A 152 15.39 -26.97 31.75
C ALA A 152 14.22 -26.40 32.57
N VAL A 153 13.98 -25.09 32.52
CA VAL A 153 12.84 -24.40 33.16
C VAL A 153 11.53 -24.90 32.59
N GLU A 154 11.45 -25.07 31.27
CA GLU A 154 10.28 -25.64 30.62
C GLU A 154 10.01 -27.07 31.07
N ARG A 155 11.05 -27.92 31.09
CA ARG A 155 10.90 -29.31 31.51
C ARG A 155 10.52 -29.48 32.99
N LYS A 156 11.08 -28.65 33.89
CA LYS A 156 10.92 -28.82 35.35
C LYS A 156 9.82 -27.97 35.96
N LEU A 157 9.62 -26.75 35.46
CA LEU A 157 8.62 -25.81 35.97
C LEU A 157 7.41 -25.69 35.03
N GLY A 158 7.46 -26.22 33.80
CA GLY A 158 6.37 -26.09 32.83
C GLY A 158 6.21 -24.68 32.26
N VAL A 159 7.17 -23.78 32.51
CA VAL A 159 7.23 -22.42 31.93
C VAL A 159 7.59 -22.53 30.46
N ARG A 160 6.83 -21.89 29.57
CA ARG A 160 7.15 -21.94 28.13
C ARG A 160 8.41 -21.13 27.87
N VAL A 161 9.40 -21.72 27.22
CA VAL A 161 10.67 -21.04 26.92
C VAL A 161 10.75 -20.75 25.44
N GLN A 162 11.04 -19.50 25.09
CA GLN A 162 11.33 -19.08 23.72
C GLN A 162 12.81 -18.72 23.62
N ILE A 163 13.56 -19.55 22.90
CA ILE A 163 14.96 -19.25 22.58
C ILE A 163 15.02 -18.15 21.50
N VAL A 164 15.84 -17.13 21.74
CA VAL A 164 16.08 -16.01 20.82
C VAL A 164 17.56 -15.88 20.47
N SER A 165 17.86 -15.14 19.41
CA SER A 165 19.24 -14.90 18.98
C SER A 165 19.93 -13.90 19.90
N HIS A 166 21.11 -14.24 20.42
CA HIS A 166 21.94 -13.33 21.23
C HIS A 166 22.36 -12.05 20.48
N ARG A 167 22.28 -12.05 19.13
CA ARG A 167 22.65 -10.89 18.30
C ARG A 167 21.54 -9.85 18.20
N THR A 168 20.29 -10.29 18.25
CA THR A 168 19.12 -9.44 18.02
C THR A 168 18.22 -9.31 19.26
N GLY A 169 18.41 -10.18 20.26
CA GLY A 169 17.52 -10.31 21.40
C GLY A 169 16.10 -10.70 20.96
N VAL A 170 15.12 -10.30 21.77
CA VAL A 170 13.70 -10.45 21.45
C VAL A 170 13.27 -9.36 20.48
N THR A 171 12.80 -9.75 19.29
CA THR A 171 12.19 -8.83 18.32
C THR A 171 10.66 -8.79 18.47
N TRP A 172 10.03 -7.76 17.92
CA TRP A 172 8.58 -7.61 17.91
C TRP A 172 7.87 -8.78 17.24
N ASP A 173 8.45 -9.34 16.17
CA ASP A 173 7.87 -10.47 15.45
C ASP A 173 7.92 -11.75 16.29
N ILE A 174 9.08 -12.05 16.92
CA ILE A 174 9.22 -13.19 17.83
C ILE A 174 8.23 -13.07 18.98
N TYR A 175 8.11 -11.88 19.60
CA TYR A 175 7.15 -11.62 20.65
C TYR A 175 5.70 -11.88 20.20
N ASN A 176 5.29 -11.37 19.04
CA ASN A 176 3.92 -11.58 18.53
C ASN A 176 3.64 -13.03 18.15
N ASP A 177 4.60 -13.73 17.56
CA ASP A 177 4.42 -15.13 17.19
C ASP A 177 4.25 -16.00 18.43
N VAL A 178 4.97 -15.70 19.51
CA VAL A 178 4.75 -16.32 20.82
C VAL A 178 3.36 -16.00 21.35
N LEU A 179 2.92 -14.74 21.31
CA LEU A 179 1.56 -14.38 21.76
C LEU A 179 0.48 -15.12 20.96
N LYS A 180 0.63 -15.24 19.64
CA LYS A 180 -0.30 -16.00 18.77
C LYS A 180 -0.27 -17.48 19.09
N LYS A 181 0.93 -18.06 19.21
CA LYS A 181 1.14 -19.49 19.48
C LYS A 181 0.54 -19.92 20.81
N TYR A 182 0.60 -19.05 21.81
CA TYR A 182 0.36 -19.42 23.21
C TYR A 182 -0.81 -18.72 23.88
N GLY A 183 -1.23 -17.54 23.40
CA GLY A 183 -2.33 -16.75 23.98
C GLY A 183 -3.71 -17.39 23.82
N GLY A 184 -3.85 -18.33 22.88
CA GLY A 184 -5.13 -18.92 22.48
C GLY A 184 -6.04 -17.90 21.82
N ASP A 185 -6.85 -18.34 20.85
CA ASP A 185 -7.90 -17.54 20.21
C ASP A 185 -9.07 -17.29 21.18
N GLY A 186 -8.79 -16.67 22.33
CA GLY A 186 -9.82 -16.16 23.23
C GLY A 186 -10.70 -15.21 22.44
N GLY A 187 -11.94 -15.62 22.19
CA GLY A 187 -12.93 -14.91 21.40
C GLY A 187 -12.84 -13.41 21.56
N GLY A 188 -12.65 -12.73 20.43
CA GLY A 188 -12.30 -11.32 20.37
C GLY A 188 -13.17 -10.44 21.25
N VAL A 189 -12.55 -9.82 22.24
CA VAL A 189 -12.91 -8.46 22.61
C VAL A 189 -12.66 -7.62 21.36
N LYS A 190 -13.73 -7.34 20.61
CA LYS A 190 -13.70 -6.49 19.42
C LYS A 190 -13.23 -5.08 19.81
N GLY A 191 -11.94 -4.84 19.65
CA GLY A 191 -11.44 -3.52 19.28
C GLY A 191 -11.99 -3.18 17.88
N PRO A 192 -12.26 -1.90 17.57
CA PRO A 192 -12.97 -1.52 16.36
C PRO A 192 -12.02 -1.56 15.15
N ASP A 193 -11.87 -2.72 14.53
CA ASP A 193 -11.22 -2.86 13.23
C ASP A 193 -12.25 -2.71 12.11
N THR A 194 -12.21 -1.54 11.47
CA THR A 194 -12.81 -1.21 10.19
C THR A 194 -12.22 -2.05 9.06
N PRO A 195 -13.02 -2.76 8.24
CA PRO A 195 -12.55 -3.38 7.02
C PRO A 195 -12.70 -2.42 5.83
N TYR A 196 -11.58 -2.06 5.20
CA TYR A 196 -11.58 -1.48 3.86
C TYR A 196 -11.45 -2.61 2.83
N CYS A 197 -12.50 -2.79 2.04
CA CYS A 197 -12.48 -3.52 0.78
C CYS A 197 -12.51 -2.48 -0.34
N THR A 198 -11.60 -2.64 -1.30
CA THR A 198 -11.50 -1.89 -2.54
C THR A 198 -12.42 -2.52 -3.58
N THR A 199 -13.06 -1.72 -4.42
CA THR A 199 -13.00 -1.95 -5.87
C THR A 199 -13.41 -0.71 -6.66
N SER A 200 -12.70 -0.51 -7.77
CA SER A 200 -13.21 -0.24 -9.12
C SER A 200 -11.95 0.10 -9.96
N GLN A 201 -11.91 -0.12 -11.27
CA GLN A 201 -12.71 0.66 -12.21
C GLN A 201 -12.83 0.03 -13.60
N PHE A 202 -13.99 0.32 -14.22
CA PHE A 202 -14.27 0.40 -15.66
C PHE A 202 -13.10 1.02 -16.45
N ALA A 203 -12.62 0.45 -17.56
CA ALA A 203 -13.30 0.27 -18.86
C ALA A 203 -13.60 1.59 -19.60
N ALA A 204 -12.77 1.91 -20.60
CA ALA A 204 -13.02 3.00 -21.54
C ALA A 204 -12.73 2.68 -23.04
N SER A 205 -12.56 1.41 -23.45
CA SER A 205 -12.49 1.11 -24.90
C SER A 205 -13.10 -0.21 -25.39
N LEU A 206 -13.81 -0.97 -24.55
CA LEU A 206 -14.38 -2.28 -24.92
C LEU A 206 -15.94 -2.33 -24.96
N LEU A 207 -16.62 -1.18 -24.88
CA LEU A 207 -18.09 -1.12 -24.79
C LEU A 207 -18.82 -1.03 -26.13
N SER A 208 -18.13 -0.93 -27.26
CA SER A 208 -18.81 -0.80 -28.58
C SER A 208 -19.27 -2.14 -29.17
N SER A 209 -18.82 -3.29 -28.65
CA SER A 209 -19.04 -4.61 -29.27
C SER A 209 -19.92 -5.58 -28.48
N PHE A 210 -20.33 -5.28 -27.23
CA PHE A 210 -21.15 -6.19 -26.40
C PHE A 210 -22.55 -5.69 -26.04
N ILE A 211 -22.93 -4.48 -26.44
CA ILE A 211 -24.23 -3.89 -26.08
C ILE A 211 -24.87 -3.23 -27.31
N PRO A 212 -25.83 -3.88 -28.00
CA PRO A 212 -26.46 -3.37 -29.23
C PRO A 212 -27.29 -2.07 -29.08
N TRP A 213 -27.33 -1.43 -27.90
CA TRP A 213 -28.14 -0.24 -27.63
C TRP A 213 -27.36 1.05 -27.28
N LEU A 214 -26.03 1.05 -27.33
CA LEU A 214 -25.21 2.27 -27.26
C LEU A 214 -24.85 2.74 -28.69
N SER A 215 -25.37 3.89 -29.12
CA SER A 215 -24.94 4.54 -30.36
C SER A 215 -23.62 5.29 -30.16
N ALA A 216 -22.93 5.61 -31.27
CA ALA A 216 -21.58 6.21 -31.34
C ALA A 216 -21.37 7.56 -30.64
N ASP A 217 -22.39 8.11 -29.97
CA ASP A 217 -22.36 9.42 -29.32
C ASP A 217 -22.19 9.34 -27.78
N GLY A 218 -21.86 8.17 -27.23
CA GLY A 218 -21.34 8.01 -25.87
C GLY A 218 -22.27 8.33 -24.69
N GLN A 219 -23.52 8.76 -24.92
CA GLN A 219 -24.54 8.83 -23.86
C GLN A 219 -25.39 7.55 -23.83
N PRO A 220 -25.84 7.08 -22.65
CA PRO A 220 -26.91 6.07 -22.60
C PRO A 220 -28.08 6.57 -23.45
N LYS A 221 -28.82 5.69 -24.16
CA LYS A 221 -30.12 6.07 -24.75
C LYS A 221 -31.04 6.77 -23.72
N LEU A 222 -30.82 6.51 -22.43
CA LEU A 222 -31.42 7.19 -21.30
C LEU A 222 -30.91 8.63 -21.08
N GLY A 223 -29.61 8.89 -21.23
CA GLY A 223 -29.04 10.24 -21.24
C GLY A 223 -29.53 11.07 -22.43
N LYS A 224 -29.78 10.40 -23.57
CA LYS A 224 -30.50 10.96 -24.72
C LYS A 224 -31.97 11.27 -24.37
N LEU A 225 -32.69 10.41 -23.65
CA LEU A 225 -34.04 10.69 -23.11
C LEU A 225 -34.10 11.84 -22.08
N LEU A 226 -33.08 11.97 -21.23
CA LEU A 226 -32.97 13.02 -20.21
C LEU A 226 -32.41 14.34 -20.78
N GLY A 227 -31.58 14.26 -21.83
CA GLY A 227 -30.82 15.37 -22.43
C GLY A 227 -31.38 15.93 -23.75
N GLU A 228 -32.13 15.16 -24.54
CA GLU A 228 -32.73 15.61 -25.81
C GLU A 228 -34.03 16.42 -25.66
N GLY A 229 -34.28 17.02 -24.49
CA GLY A 229 -35.32 18.05 -24.41
C GLY A 229 -36.77 17.54 -24.48
N ARG A 230 -37.09 16.40 -23.83
CA ARG A 230 -38.47 16.21 -23.31
C ARG A 230 -38.74 16.96 -22.00
N TYR A 231 -37.69 17.49 -21.35
CA TYR A 231 -37.75 18.55 -20.33
C TYR A 231 -37.56 19.94 -20.94
N SER A 232 -38.19 20.26 -22.08
CA SER A 232 -37.76 21.41 -22.89
C SER A 232 -38.26 22.80 -22.45
N LYS A 233 -39.18 22.94 -21.49
CA LYS A 233 -39.77 24.26 -21.15
C LYS A 233 -40.09 24.48 -19.67
N VAL A 234 -39.28 23.90 -18.79
CA VAL A 234 -39.75 23.47 -17.47
C VAL A 234 -39.47 24.45 -16.32
N TYR A 235 -38.72 25.54 -16.56
CA TYR A 235 -38.37 26.47 -15.49
C TYR A 235 -39.13 27.81 -15.54
N GLU A 236 -40.11 27.94 -16.43
CA GLU A 236 -40.73 29.24 -16.77
C GLU A 236 -42.26 29.14 -16.92
N GLY A 237 -42.97 29.00 -15.79
CA GLY A 237 -44.39 29.41 -15.61
C GLY A 237 -45.46 28.30 -15.52
N VAL A 238 -46.36 28.37 -14.51
CA VAL A 238 -47.72 28.95 -14.57
C VAL A 238 -48.20 29.33 -13.13
N ASP A 239 -48.77 30.53 -12.96
CA ASP A 239 -49.52 31.11 -11.81
C ASP A 239 -48.83 31.42 -10.46
N ASN A 240 -47.58 31.01 -10.20
CA ASN A 240 -46.83 31.46 -9.03
C ASN A 240 -45.36 31.76 -9.38
N SER A 241 -44.93 33.03 -9.26
CA SER A 241 -43.57 33.49 -9.58
C SER A 241 -42.47 32.82 -8.76
N ASP A 242 -42.83 32.20 -7.63
CA ASP A 242 -41.92 31.66 -6.61
C ASP A 242 -41.81 30.13 -6.67
N ALA A 243 -42.35 29.49 -7.71
CA ALA A 243 -42.26 28.05 -7.94
C ALA A 243 -41.74 27.72 -9.33
N VAL A 244 -41.06 26.58 -9.44
CA VAL A 244 -40.60 25.97 -10.70
C VAL A 244 -41.47 24.75 -10.98
N ILE A 245 -41.94 24.56 -12.22
CA ILE A 245 -42.87 23.48 -12.55
C ILE A 245 -42.21 22.43 -13.43
N LYS A 246 -41.90 21.25 -12.88
CA LYS A 246 -41.41 20.08 -13.62
C LYS A 246 -42.55 19.34 -14.33
N VAL A 247 -42.60 19.44 -15.66
CA VAL A 247 -43.66 18.83 -16.51
C VAL A 247 -43.12 17.61 -17.25
N LEU A 248 -43.81 16.48 -17.12
CA LEU A 248 -43.57 15.26 -17.90
C LEU A 248 -44.71 15.07 -18.91
N LYS A 249 -44.38 15.08 -20.20
CA LYS A 249 -45.38 14.91 -21.27
C LYS A 249 -45.71 13.43 -21.51
N ASN A 250 -46.99 13.14 -21.81
CA ASN A 250 -47.50 11.88 -22.38
C ASN A 250 -47.41 10.64 -21.48
N TRP A 251 -47.89 10.72 -20.23
CA TRP A 251 -47.96 9.56 -19.34
C TRP A 251 -49.24 8.76 -19.51
N THR A 252 -49.12 7.45 -19.67
CA THR A 252 -50.26 6.54 -19.64
C THR A 252 -50.82 6.42 -18.23
N THR A 253 -52.10 6.04 -18.10
CA THR A 253 -52.70 5.70 -16.78
C THR A 253 -51.88 4.63 -16.07
N GLU A 254 -51.34 3.68 -16.82
CA GLU A 254 -50.49 2.60 -16.32
C GLU A 254 -49.15 3.11 -15.77
N GLN A 255 -48.47 4.04 -16.46
CA GLN A 255 -47.23 4.65 -15.97
C GLN A 255 -47.46 5.43 -14.67
N ARG A 256 -48.59 6.16 -14.57
CA ARG A 256 -48.96 6.88 -13.34
C ARG A 256 -49.20 5.91 -12.18
N ARG A 257 -50.01 4.86 -12.41
CA ARG A 257 -50.24 3.80 -11.42
C ARG A 257 -48.93 3.16 -10.96
N ARG A 258 -48.07 2.77 -11.91
CA ARG A 258 -46.79 2.12 -11.63
C ARG A 258 -45.82 3.03 -10.88
N LEU A 259 -45.75 4.33 -11.20
CA LEU A 259 -44.96 5.29 -10.43
C LEU A 259 -45.42 5.35 -8.97
N LEU A 260 -46.73 5.44 -8.73
CA LEU A 260 -47.28 5.54 -7.37
C LEU A 260 -46.98 4.27 -6.55
N GLU A 261 -47.00 3.09 -7.18
CA GLU A 261 -46.55 1.83 -6.55
C GLU A 261 -45.08 1.89 -6.15
N ILE A 262 -44.21 2.31 -7.07
CA ILE A 262 -42.77 2.42 -6.82
C ILE A 262 -42.51 3.43 -5.70
N TYR A 263 -43.15 4.60 -5.79
CA TYR A 263 -43.04 5.65 -4.79
C TYR A 263 -43.49 5.19 -3.40
N ALA A 264 -44.60 4.45 -3.31
CA ALA A 264 -45.09 3.90 -2.05
C ALA A 264 -44.06 2.97 -1.39
N VAL A 265 -43.34 2.15 -2.17
CA VAL A 265 -42.23 1.32 -1.66
C VAL A 265 -41.08 2.18 -1.17
N ILE A 266 -40.56 3.07 -2.01
CA ILE A 266 -39.36 3.87 -1.73
C ILE A 266 -39.60 4.83 -0.54
N LYS A 267 -40.81 5.38 -0.39
CA LYS A 267 -41.18 6.27 0.74
C LYS A 267 -41.03 5.58 2.09
N THR A 268 -41.29 4.27 2.17
CA THR A 268 -41.08 3.47 3.40
C THR A 268 -39.61 3.22 3.72
N GLY A 269 -38.69 3.65 2.85
CA GLY A 269 -37.27 3.36 2.94
C GLY A 269 -36.90 1.94 2.54
N ARG A 270 -37.83 1.19 1.92
CA ARG A 270 -37.52 -0.12 1.35
C ARG A 270 -36.86 0.03 -0.02
N PRO A 271 -35.86 -0.79 -0.35
CA PRO A 271 -35.31 -0.82 -1.69
C PRO A 271 -36.37 -1.27 -2.70
N PHE A 272 -36.39 -0.63 -3.86
CA PHE A 272 -37.18 -1.06 -5.01
C PHE A 272 -36.20 -1.43 -6.14
N ASP A 273 -36.24 -2.70 -6.57
CA ASP A 273 -35.47 -3.16 -7.72
C ASP A 273 -36.32 -3.02 -9.00
N PRO A 274 -36.00 -2.08 -9.90
CA PRO A 274 -36.74 -1.94 -11.17
C PRO A 274 -36.41 -3.03 -12.19
N GLY A 275 -35.46 -3.93 -11.89
CA GLY A 275 -34.94 -4.90 -12.83
C GLY A 275 -34.33 -4.24 -14.07
N ASN A 276 -34.35 -4.98 -15.20
CA ASN A 276 -33.81 -4.52 -16.48
C ASN A 276 -34.82 -3.74 -17.34
N GLY A 277 -36.03 -3.47 -16.82
CA GLY A 277 -37.06 -2.74 -17.55
C GLY A 277 -36.75 -1.24 -17.61
N GLN A 278 -36.49 -0.71 -18.81
CA GLN A 278 -36.21 0.73 -19.00
C GLN A 278 -37.33 1.63 -18.44
N GLN A 279 -38.58 1.16 -18.48
CA GLN A 279 -39.73 1.89 -17.95
C GLN A 279 -39.68 1.98 -16.41
N ASP A 280 -39.53 0.87 -15.70
CA ASP A 280 -39.48 0.87 -14.23
C ASP A 280 -38.22 1.58 -13.70
N GLN A 281 -37.10 1.51 -14.41
CA GLN A 281 -35.90 2.31 -14.09
C GLN A 281 -36.21 3.80 -14.17
N TYR A 282 -36.87 4.25 -15.24
CA TYR A 282 -37.27 5.64 -15.42
C TYR A 282 -38.27 6.10 -14.35
N LEU A 283 -39.28 5.28 -14.05
CA LEU A 283 -40.27 5.59 -13.01
C LEU A 283 -39.63 5.62 -11.61
N CYS A 284 -38.68 4.72 -11.33
CA CYS A 284 -37.92 4.70 -10.08
C CYS A 284 -37.13 5.99 -9.86
N MET A 285 -36.47 6.52 -10.89
CA MET A 285 -35.78 7.82 -10.80
C MET A 285 -36.71 8.98 -10.43
N ILE A 286 -37.91 9.00 -11.02
CA ILE A 286 -38.91 10.05 -10.73
C ILE A 286 -39.47 9.90 -9.33
N ALA A 287 -39.71 8.66 -8.88
CA ALA A 287 -40.13 8.41 -7.51
C ALA A 287 -39.08 8.86 -6.49
N LEU A 288 -37.79 8.61 -6.76
CA LEU A 288 -36.68 9.09 -5.94
C LEU A 288 -36.63 10.62 -5.89
N GLU A 289 -36.74 11.28 -7.04
CA GLU A 289 -36.81 12.75 -7.14
C GLU A 289 -37.94 13.34 -6.28
N LEU A 290 -39.17 12.84 -6.44
CA LEU A 290 -40.33 13.29 -5.67
C LEU A 290 -40.13 13.10 -4.15
N ARG A 291 -39.57 11.95 -3.76
CA ARG A 291 -39.27 11.66 -2.35
C ARG A 291 -38.25 12.64 -1.80
N ASN A 292 -37.16 12.89 -2.52
CA ASN A 292 -36.08 13.74 -2.05
C ASN A 292 -36.54 15.19 -1.91
N LEU A 293 -37.24 15.71 -2.92
CA LEU A 293 -37.85 17.05 -2.87
C LEU A 293 -38.84 17.18 -1.71
N HIS A 294 -39.60 16.12 -1.41
CA HIS A 294 -40.47 16.09 -0.25
C HIS A 294 -39.67 16.11 1.07
N ILE A 295 -38.61 15.31 1.21
CA ILE A 295 -37.75 15.26 2.41
C ILE A 295 -37.11 16.62 2.73
N ILE A 296 -36.63 17.32 1.70
CA ILE A 296 -35.97 18.63 1.89
C ILE A 296 -36.95 19.81 1.95
N ASN A 297 -38.27 19.54 1.92
CA ASN A 297 -39.35 20.53 1.92
C ASN A 297 -39.31 21.50 0.72
N GLU A 298 -38.90 21.01 -0.45
CA GLU A 298 -38.90 21.79 -1.70
C GLU A 298 -40.04 21.40 -2.65
N LEU A 299 -40.70 20.26 -2.46
CA LEU A 299 -41.91 19.91 -3.20
C LEU A 299 -43.13 20.71 -2.70
N LYS A 300 -43.74 21.51 -3.58
CA LYS A 300 -44.91 22.34 -3.26
C LYS A 300 -46.24 21.64 -3.54
N ASP A 301 -46.43 21.09 -4.74
CA ASP A 301 -47.72 20.56 -5.23
C ASP A 301 -47.50 19.81 -6.57
N PRO A 302 -48.18 18.70 -6.90
CA PRO A 302 -49.07 17.93 -6.04
C PRO A 302 -48.30 17.21 -4.94
N LYS A 303 -49.05 16.71 -3.97
CA LYS A 303 -48.50 15.69 -3.07
C LYS A 303 -48.00 14.53 -3.93
N PRO A 304 -46.91 13.85 -3.55
CA PRO A 304 -46.40 12.73 -4.31
C PRO A 304 -47.45 11.65 -4.64
N GLU A 305 -48.42 11.46 -3.75
CA GLU A 305 -49.53 10.52 -3.91
C GLU A 305 -50.53 10.94 -5.00
N ASP A 306 -50.60 12.23 -5.30
CA ASP A 306 -51.52 12.84 -6.27
C ASP A 306 -50.80 13.18 -7.59
N PHE A 307 -49.70 12.48 -7.89
CA PHE A 307 -48.86 12.77 -9.05
C PHE A 307 -49.62 12.65 -10.37
N SER A 308 -49.78 13.78 -11.05
CA SER A 308 -50.57 13.88 -12.28
C SER A 308 -49.73 14.01 -13.55
N GLY A 309 -48.40 13.91 -13.44
CA GLY A 309 -47.45 14.15 -14.54
C GLY A 309 -46.78 15.53 -14.51
N TRP A 310 -47.12 16.37 -13.54
CA TRP A 310 -46.41 17.61 -13.24
C TRP A 310 -46.20 17.76 -11.74
N PHE A 311 -45.17 18.51 -11.36
CA PHE A 311 -44.92 18.91 -9.98
C PHE A 311 -44.26 20.28 -9.88
N LYS A 312 -44.59 21.01 -8.84
CA LYS A 312 -44.10 22.34 -8.48
C LYS A 312 -43.08 22.18 -7.37
N VAL A 313 -41.93 22.81 -7.53
CA VAL A 313 -40.89 22.90 -6.50
C VAL A 313 -40.64 24.35 -6.13
N LYS A 314 -40.02 24.56 -4.97
CA LYS A 314 -39.53 25.88 -4.55
C LYS A 314 -38.57 26.42 -5.60
N LYS A 315 -38.76 27.67 -6.04
CA LYS A 315 -37.84 28.32 -6.95
C LYS A 315 -36.52 28.59 -6.23
N ILE A 316 -35.44 28.09 -6.80
CA ILE A 316 -34.09 28.32 -6.31
C ILE A 316 -33.49 29.45 -7.15
N GLN A 317 -33.05 30.52 -6.49
CA GLN A 317 -32.43 31.66 -7.15
C GLN A 317 -30.94 31.38 -7.40
N GLY A 318 -30.41 31.97 -8.47
CA GLY A 318 -28.98 31.93 -8.78
C GLY A 318 -28.71 31.94 -10.28
N THR A 319 -27.44 31.84 -10.62
CA THR A 319 -26.94 31.84 -12.00
C THR A 319 -26.20 30.54 -12.28
N HIS A 320 -26.54 29.87 -13.38
CA HIS A 320 -25.79 28.69 -13.81
C HIS A 320 -24.36 29.06 -14.19
N VAL A 321 -23.42 28.14 -13.93
CA VAL A 321 -21.99 28.38 -14.16
C VAL A 321 -21.68 28.83 -15.59
N TRP A 322 -22.32 28.25 -16.62
CA TRP A 322 -22.10 28.61 -18.03
C TRP A 322 -22.74 29.94 -18.46
N LYS A 323 -23.61 30.51 -17.64
CA LYS A 323 -24.14 31.86 -17.86
C LYS A 323 -23.19 32.93 -17.31
N HIS A 324 -22.25 32.57 -16.42
CA HIS A 324 -21.28 33.50 -15.85
C HIS A 324 -20.17 33.84 -16.87
N ARG A 325 -19.70 35.09 -16.87
CA ARG A 325 -18.71 35.58 -17.86
C ARG A 325 -17.39 34.81 -17.83
N LEU A 326 -16.95 34.34 -16.66
CA LEU A 326 -15.69 33.60 -16.53
C LEU A 326 -15.74 32.22 -17.18
N TYR A 327 -16.92 31.62 -17.35
CA TYR A 327 -17.04 30.34 -18.05
C TYR A 327 -16.72 30.43 -19.54
N ARG A 328 -16.78 31.64 -20.12
CA ARG A 328 -16.41 31.90 -21.52
C ARG A 328 -14.91 32.12 -21.72
N LYS A 329 -14.12 32.14 -20.64
CA LYS A 329 -12.65 32.23 -20.72
C LYS A 329 -12.08 30.90 -21.22
N HIS A 330 -10.83 30.95 -21.66
CA HIS A 330 -10.13 29.76 -22.12
C HIS A 330 -10.04 28.71 -20.99
N PRO A 331 -10.35 27.42 -21.23
CA PRO A 331 -10.36 26.40 -20.18
C PRO A 331 -9.03 26.22 -19.43
N PHE A 332 -7.93 26.66 -20.03
CA PHE A 332 -6.60 26.60 -19.44
C PHE A 332 -6.13 27.94 -18.82
N SER A 333 -6.99 28.96 -18.80
CA SER A 333 -6.71 30.19 -18.06
C SER A 333 -6.81 29.95 -16.56
N VAL A 334 -5.95 30.60 -15.79
CA VAL A 334 -5.93 30.50 -14.33
C VAL A 334 -7.29 30.91 -13.76
N GLU A 335 -7.88 31.98 -14.28
CA GLU A 335 -9.17 32.49 -13.83
C GLU A 335 -10.31 31.51 -14.07
N PHE A 336 -10.33 30.80 -15.22
CA PHE A 336 -11.33 29.76 -15.47
C PHE A 336 -11.17 28.59 -14.49
N GLN A 337 -9.93 28.14 -14.27
CA GLN A 337 -9.65 27.00 -13.39
C GLN A 337 -10.01 27.30 -11.94
N GLU A 338 -9.63 28.47 -11.43
CA GLU A 338 -9.99 28.92 -10.08
C GLU A 338 -11.50 29.09 -9.92
N PHE A 339 -12.17 29.65 -10.93
CA PHE A 339 -13.62 29.81 -10.96
C PHE A 339 -14.35 28.47 -10.91
N ILE A 340 -13.98 27.51 -11.77
CA ILE A 340 -14.58 26.17 -11.78
C ILE A 340 -14.30 25.44 -10.47
N LYS A 341 -13.08 25.54 -9.94
CA LYS A 341 -12.70 24.93 -8.67
C LYS A 341 -13.54 25.47 -7.51
N ALA A 342 -13.73 26.78 -7.42
CA ALA A 342 -14.58 27.39 -6.40
C ALA A 342 -16.05 26.92 -6.53
N CYS A 343 -16.58 26.84 -7.75
CA CYS A 343 -17.91 26.29 -7.99
C CYS A 343 -18.03 24.81 -7.56
N MET A 344 -16.99 23.99 -7.82
CA MET A 344 -16.97 22.59 -7.39
C MET A 344 -17.03 22.47 -5.86
N TYR A 345 -16.19 23.23 -5.13
CA TYR A 345 -16.19 23.19 -3.66
C TYR A 345 -17.53 23.59 -3.07
N LEU A 346 -18.12 24.71 -3.53
CA LEU A 346 -19.42 25.14 -3.03
C LEU A 346 -20.53 24.14 -3.36
N THR A 347 -20.43 23.45 -4.49
CA THR A 347 -21.36 22.36 -4.83
C THR A 347 -21.24 21.23 -3.83
N MET A 348 -20.02 20.82 -3.47
CA MET A 348 -19.78 19.79 -2.45
C MET A 348 -20.28 20.24 -1.08
N ASP A 349 -20.05 21.49 -0.68
CA ASP A 349 -20.55 22.04 0.58
C ASP A 349 -22.09 22.02 0.65
N ALA A 350 -22.76 22.32 -0.47
CA ALA A 350 -24.22 22.27 -0.56
C ALA A 350 -24.75 20.83 -0.44
N ILE A 351 -24.08 19.85 -1.08
CA ILE A 351 -24.40 18.42 -0.92
C ILE A 351 -24.22 18.02 0.54
N GLU A 352 -23.07 18.35 1.13
CA GLU A 352 -22.72 17.99 2.50
C GLU A 352 -23.72 18.59 3.51
N HIS A 353 -24.13 19.85 3.31
CA HIS A 353 -25.17 20.49 4.12
C HIS A 353 -26.48 19.71 4.08
N VAL A 354 -26.91 19.26 2.89
CA VAL A 354 -28.17 18.52 2.75
C VAL A 354 -28.06 17.11 3.32
N VAL A 355 -26.92 16.44 3.18
CA VAL A 355 -26.67 15.17 3.86
C VAL A 355 -26.77 15.33 5.38
N LYS A 356 -26.07 16.32 5.95
CA LYS A 356 -26.08 16.57 7.41
C LYS A 356 -27.46 16.92 7.92
N LYS A 357 -28.20 17.75 7.18
CA LYS A 357 -29.48 18.31 7.63
C LYS A 357 -30.66 17.38 7.41
N TYR A 358 -30.69 16.68 6.28
CA TYR A 358 -31.86 15.94 5.81
C TYR A 358 -31.60 14.44 5.62
N GLY A 359 -30.35 13.98 5.71
CA GLY A 359 -30.00 12.57 5.62
C GLY A 359 -30.11 11.99 4.21
N VAL A 360 -29.95 12.83 3.19
CA VAL A 360 -30.08 12.46 1.77
C VAL A 360 -28.89 13.05 1.01
N GLU A 361 -28.17 12.21 0.27
CA GLU A 361 -27.02 12.61 -0.54
C GLU A 361 -27.38 12.69 -2.01
N HIS A 362 -27.13 13.84 -2.63
CA HIS A 362 -27.25 14.01 -4.08
C HIS A 362 -26.08 13.37 -4.82
N CYS A 363 -26.32 12.38 -5.67
CA CYS A 363 -25.26 11.68 -6.39
C CYS A 363 -25.01 12.17 -7.84
N ASP A 364 -25.77 13.16 -8.34
CA ASP A 364 -25.66 13.68 -9.71
C ASP A 364 -25.55 15.23 -9.75
N ALA A 365 -24.54 15.77 -9.07
CA ALA A 365 -24.29 17.21 -8.99
C ALA A 365 -23.57 17.78 -10.23
N HIS A 366 -23.97 17.37 -11.44
CA HIS A 366 -23.55 18.07 -12.65
C HIS A 366 -23.88 19.55 -12.53
N PHE A 367 -22.98 20.45 -12.94
CA PHE A 367 -23.25 21.90 -12.88
C PHE A 367 -24.54 22.31 -13.60
N LYS A 368 -25.03 21.50 -14.55
CA LYS A 368 -26.34 21.71 -15.19
C LYS A 368 -27.51 21.82 -14.19
N ASN A 369 -27.36 21.15 -13.05
CA ASN A 369 -28.33 21.06 -11.97
C ASN A 369 -27.94 21.95 -10.78
N VAL A 370 -27.00 22.88 -10.94
CA VAL A 370 -26.55 23.76 -9.87
C VAL A 370 -26.67 25.21 -10.33
N VAL A 371 -27.20 26.06 -9.45
CA VAL A 371 -27.12 27.51 -9.59
C VAL A 371 -26.28 28.09 -8.48
N PHE A 372 -25.62 29.19 -8.78
CA PHE A 372 -24.71 29.86 -7.87
C PHE A 372 -25.16 31.30 -7.62
N GLU A 373 -25.06 31.73 -6.37
CA GLU A 373 -25.05 33.15 -6.03
C GLU A 373 -23.61 33.65 -6.16
N PHE A 374 -23.44 34.86 -6.70
CA PHE A 374 -22.13 35.45 -6.99
C PHE A 374 -21.98 36.80 -6.28
N ASP A 375 -20.80 37.05 -5.72
CA ASP A 375 -20.32 38.37 -5.33
C ASP A 375 -19.23 38.81 -6.32
N GLY A 376 -19.62 39.64 -7.28
CA GLY A 376 -18.82 39.91 -8.47
C GLY A 376 -18.54 38.62 -9.25
N ASP A 377 -17.27 38.24 -9.34
CA ASP A 377 -16.81 37.02 -10.03
C ASP A 377 -16.70 35.79 -9.13
N LYS A 378 -16.84 35.97 -7.81
CA LYS A 378 -16.64 34.89 -6.85
C LYS A 378 -17.97 34.20 -6.58
N PRO A 379 -18.11 32.89 -6.84
CA PRO A 379 -19.26 32.16 -6.34
C PRO A 379 -19.19 32.16 -4.81
N VAL A 380 -20.31 32.45 -4.15
CA VAL A 380 -20.40 32.51 -2.68
C VAL A 380 -21.31 31.44 -2.11
N ARG A 381 -22.23 30.91 -2.93
CA ARG A 381 -23.16 29.87 -2.52
C ARG A 381 -23.59 29.05 -3.72
N ALA A 382 -23.66 27.73 -3.57
CA ALA A 382 -24.29 26.83 -4.53
C ALA A 382 -25.66 26.39 -4.02
N SER A 383 -26.60 26.16 -4.94
CA SER A 383 -27.90 25.55 -4.66
C SER A 383 -28.23 24.52 -5.74
N LEU A 384 -28.65 23.33 -5.34
CA LEU A 384 -28.94 22.19 -6.21
C LEU A 384 -30.40 22.25 -6.69
N LEU A 385 -30.64 22.09 -7.99
CA LEU A 385 -31.96 22.23 -8.65
C LEU A 385 -32.73 20.92 -8.85
N ASP A 386 -31.99 19.83 -9.04
CA ASP A 386 -32.50 18.47 -9.25
C ASP A 386 -31.98 17.63 -8.09
N TRP A 387 -32.62 16.52 -7.71
CA TRP A 387 -32.17 15.60 -6.65
C TRP A 387 -32.31 14.12 -7.08
N GLY A 388 -32.41 13.87 -8.38
CA GLY A 388 -33.02 12.66 -8.96
C GLY A 388 -32.26 11.34 -8.82
N ILE A 389 -31.11 11.31 -8.14
CA ILE A 389 -30.39 10.07 -7.81
C ILE A 389 -29.75 10.30 -6.44
N ALA A 390 -30.57 10.29 -5.38
CA ALA A 390 -30.07 10.54 -4.04
C ALA A 390 -30.20 9.32 -3.14
N VAL A 391 -29.11 8.97 -2.46
CA VAL A 391 -29.05 7.85 -1.52
C VAL A 391 -29.23 8.35 -0.09
N LYS A 392 -29.91 7.57 0.77
CA LYS A 392 -29.92 7.90 2.20
C LYS A 392 -28.52 7.78 2.78
N MET A 393 -28.15 8.81 3.54
CA MET A 393 -26.91 8.90 4.30
C MET A 393 -27.25 9.42 5.70
N LYS A 394 -26.65 8.86 6.74
CA LYS A 394 -26.78 9.35 8.12
C LYS A 394 -25.45 9.89 8.59
N TRP A 395 -25.40 11.15 8.98
CA TRP A 395 -24.24 11.68 9.71
C TRP A 395 -24.32 11.26 11.18
N ASP A 396 -23.28 10.60 11.69
CA ASP A 396 -23.23 10.16 13.10
C ASP A 396 -22.45 11.10 14.04
N GLY A 397 -22.03 12.26 13.53
CA GLY A 397 -21.16 13.20 14.24
C GLY A 397 -19.68 13.09 13.83
N SER A 398 -19.29 11.99 13.20
CA SER A 398 -17.90 11.76 12.75
C SER A 398 -17.78 11.15 11.36
N ARG A 399 -18.79 10.40 10.91
CA ARG A 399 -18.80 9.68 9.64
C ARG A 399 -20.19 9.73 8.98
N TYR A 400 -20.20 9.63 7.66
CA TYR A 400 -21.38 9.41 6.83
C TYR A 400 -21.70 7.93 6.75
N ILE A 401 -22.89 7.50 7.14
CA ILE A 401 -23.32 6.11 7.14
C ILE A 401 -24.33 5.88 6.00
N ARG A 402 -24.02 4.97 5.08
CA ARG A 402 -24.94 4.59 3.99
C ARG A 402 -26.21 3.94 4.53
N GLY A 403 -27.38 4.42 4.12
CA GLY A 403 -28.67 3.79 4.43
C GLY A 403 -29.00 2.59 3.53
N ASP A 404 -30.12 1.90 3.81
CA ASP A 404 -30.50 0.64 3.15
C ASP A 404 -31.12 0.79 1.74
N ASP A 405 -31.14 2.01 1.20
CA ASP A 405 -31.78 2.33 -0.08
C ASP A 405 -31.07 1.71 -1.30
N PHE A 406 -31.84 1.28 -2.31
CA PHE A 406 -31.32 0.75 -3.59
C PHE A 406 -30.55 1.82 -4.37
N GLN A 407 -29.45 1.43 -5.01
CA GLN A 407 -28.58 2.34 -5.75
C GLN A 407 -28.81 2.20 -7.26
N LEU A 408 -29.37 3.25 -7.89
CA LEU A 408 -29.29 3.37 -9.34
C LEU A 408 -28.00 4.10 -9.71
N ILE A 409 -27.03 3.34 -10.22
CA ILE A 409 -26.09 3.78 -11.26
C ILE A 409 -25.30 5.07 -10.89
N VAL A 410 -24.46 5.01 -9.85
CA VAL A 410 -23.40 6.01 -9.67
C VAL A 410 -22.08 5.23 -9.47
N PRO A 411 -21.19 5.19 -10.48
CA PRO A 411 -19.99 4.33 -10.48
C PRO A 411 -19.13 4.46 -9.23
N ILE A 412 -19.11 5.65 -8.64
CA ILE A 412 -18.23 6.01 -7.51
C ILE A 412 -18.65 5.32 -6.20
N TYR A 413 -19.93 4.95 -6.07
CA TYR A 413 -20.45 4.29 -4.87
C TYR A 413 -21.02 2.90 -5.17
N GLN A 414 -20.81 2.30 -6.35
CA GLN A 414 -21.45 1.02 -6.74
C GLN A 414 -21.17 -0.12 -5.75
N ASP A 415 -20.07 -0.03 -5.00
CA ASP A 415 -19.69 -1.00 -3.96
C ASP A 415 -20.13 -0.59 -2.53
N SER A 416 -20.82 0.55 -2.39
CA SER A 416 -21.34 1.07 -1.12
C SER A 416 -22.49 0.19 -0.62
N ARG A 417 -22.24 -0.53 0.48
CA ARG A 417 -23.26 -1.34 1.16
C ARG A 417 -23.95 -0.53 2.25
N PRO A 418 -25.23 -0.81 2.54
CA PRO A 418 -25.88 -0.27 3.71
C PRO A 418 -25.04 -0.49 4.99
N GLY A 419 -24.93 0.55 5.82
CA GLY A 419 -24.12 0.58 7.02
C GLY A 419 -22.65 0.97 6.83
N MET A 420 -22.14 1.08 5.60
CA MET A 420 -20.77 1.56 5.36
C MET A 420 -20.58 2.99 5.84
N LYS A 421 -19.40 3.27 6.43
CA LYS A 421 -19.07 4.57 7.01
C LYS A 421 -17.96 5.26 6.20
N TYR A 422 -18.14 6.54 5.90
CA TYR A 422 -17.16 7.39 5.21
C TYR A 422 -16.75 8.55 6.11
N THR A 423 -15.47 8.83 6.22
CA THR A 423 -14.97 10.10 6.76
C THR A 423 -15.33 11.26 5.83
N PRO A 424 -15.29 12.52 6.30
CA PRO A 424 -15.46 13.69 5.43
C PRO A 424 -14.52 13.70 4.22
N ASP A 425 -13.27 13.27 4.42
CA ASP A 425 -12.29 13.20 3.35
C ASP A 425 -12.61 12.07 2.37
N GLU A 426 -12.99 10.87 2.83
CA GLU A 426 -13.39 9.77 1.93
C GLU A 426 -14.67 10.09 1.15
N PHE A 427 -15.58 10.82 1.78
CA PHE A 427 -16.80 11.33 1.14
C PHE A 427 -16.47 12.35 0.04
N GLY A 428 -15.48 13.24 0.25
CA GLY A 428 -15.02 14.22 -0.74
C GLY A 428 -13.96 13.72 -1.74
N ALA A 429 -13.17 12.71 -1.39
CA ALA A 429 -12.01 12.22 -2.16
C ALA A 429 -12.39 11.24 -3.27
N ALA A 430 -13.67 10.90 -3.41
CA ALA A 430 -14.19 10.07 -4.47
C ALA A 430 -13.97 10.68 -5.89
N SER A 431 -13.49 11.93 -5.96
CA SER A 431 -13.03 12.61 -7.18
C SER A 431 -11.52 12.95 -7.22
N SER A 432 -10.68 12.47 -6.29
CA SER A 432 -9.22 12.75 -6.29
C SER A 432 -8.41 11.54 -6.75
N SER A 433 -7.50 11.75 -7.71
CA SER A 433 -6.68 10.71 -8.33
C SER A 433 -5.86 9.92 -7.31
N MET A 434 -5.89 8.59 -7.40
CA MET A 434 -5.11 7.67 -6.56
C MET A 434 -3.61 8.05 -6.54
N TYR A 435 -3.02 8.17 -5.34
CA TYR A 435 -1.65 8.63 -5.11
C TYR A 435 -0.96 7.80 -4.00
N PRO A 436 0.36 7.51 -4.07
CA PRO A 436 1.07 6.76 -3.03
C PRO A 436 1.05 7.47 -1.68
N LYS A 437 1.04 6.70 -0.58
CA LYS A 437 1.10 7.25 0.78
C LYS A 437 2.50 7.72 1.17
N VAL A 438 3.53 7.08 0.62
CA VAL A 438 4.94 7.45 0.81
C VAL A 438 5.62 7.53 -0.55
N VAL A 439 6.31 8.64 -0.79
CA VAL A 439 7.23 8.80 -1.92
C VAL A 439 8.63 8.92 -1.35
N ALA A 440 9.45 7.90 -1.59
CA ALA A 440 10.83 7.84 -1.14
C ALA A 440 11.77 8.20 -2.28
N LEU A 441 12.74 9.07 -1.98
CA LEU A 441 13.77 9.52 -2.90
C LEU A 441 15.13 9.11 -2.36
N ASP A 442 15.97 8.53 -3.21
CA ASP A 442 17.40 8.43 -2.94
C ASP A 442 18.09 9.80 -3.02
N THR A 443 19.32 9.89 -2.52
CA THR A 443 20.10 11.14 -2.49
C THR A 443 21.01 11.30 -3.70
N ASP A 444 22.17 10.64 -3.67
CA ASP A 444 23.23 10.81 -4.64
C ASP A 444 22.73 10.33 -6.02
N TRP A 445 22.99 11.10 -7.07
CA TRP A 445 22.52 10.89 -8.44
C TRP A 445 21.01 10.79 -8.69
N THR A 446 20.18 10.86 -7.64
CA THR A 446 18.70 10.87 -7.74
C THR A 446 18.13 12.24 -7.41
N LEU A 447 18.33 12.73 -6.18
CA LEU A 447 17.85 14.05 -5.74
C LEU A 447 18.83 15.15 -6.14
N PHE A 448 20.12 14.85 -6.13
CA PHE A 448 21.18 15.75 -6.55
C PHE A 448 22.27 15.02 -7.33
N TRP A 449 22.98 15.70 -8.21
CA TRP A 449 24.19 15.17 -8.85
C TRP A 449 25.39 15.31 -7.92
N GLY A 450 26.39 14.44 -8.11
CA GLY A 450 27.59 14.38 -7.28
C GLY A 450 27.48 13.40 -6.12
N TRP A 451 28.58 13.24 -5.38
CA TRP A 451 28.67 12.31 -4.24
C TRP A 451 29.04 13.05 -2.96
N LEU A 452 28.24 12.89 -1.90
CA LEU A 452 28.58 13.38 -0.56
C LEU A 452 29.46 12.38 0.19
N LYS A 453 30.76 12.42 -0.08
CA LYS A 453 31.74 11.48 0.46
C LYS A 453 32.52 12.06 1.63
N VAL A 454 32.33 11.51 2.83
CA VAL A 454 33.00 11.97 4.06
C VAL A 454 34.54 11.89 4.02
N ASN A 455 35.09 11.03 3.15
CA ASN A 455 36.53 10.90 2.94
C ASN A 455 37.10 11.87 1.90
N GLU A 456 36.28 12.55 1.11
CA GLU A 456 36.70 13.56 0.11
C GLU A 456 36.40 14.98 0.59
N TRP A 457 35.26 15.18 1.26
CA TRP A 457 34.84 16.50 1.75
C TRP A 457 35.59 16.89 3.03
N GLY A 458 35.88 18.18 3.18
CA GLY A 458 36.54 18.77 4.35
C GLY A 458 37.96 18.23 4.56
N LYS A 459 38.70 17.97 3.48
CA LYS A 459 40.09 17.46 3.52
C LYS A 459 41.15 18.50 3.13
N GLY A 460 40.73 19.68 2.67
CA GLY A 460 41.65 20.75 2.31
C GLY A 460 42.15 21.54 3.54
N PRO A 461 43.11 22.45 3.33
CA PRO A 461 43.60 23.34 4.38
C PRO A 461 42.46 24.17 4.99
N GLY A 462 42.41 24.24 6.32
CA GLY A 462 41.39 25.01 7.04
C GLY A 462 40.04 24.31 7.22
N ALA A 463 40.01 22.97 7.08
CA ALA A 463 38.80 22.18 7.29
C ALA A 463 38.21 22.33 8.71
N PHE A 464 36.89 22.45 8.75
CA PHE A 464 36.08 22.45 9.97
C PHE A 464 35.82 21.01 10.45
N SER A 465 35.60 20.85 11.74
CA SER A 465 35.15 19.60 12.37
C SER A 465 33.86 19.90 13.16
N PRO A 466 32.77 19.17 12.90
CA PRO A 466 32.67 17.94 12.09
C PRO A 466 32.68 18.18 10.56
N THR A 467 32.86 17.13 9.76
CA THR A 467 33.10 17.22 8.30
C THR A 467 31.99 17.96 7.55
N GLU A 468 30.74 17.78 7.93
CA GLU A 468 29.58 18.42 7.32
C GLU A 468 29.58 19.96 7.42
N ASP A 469 30.33 20.55 8.37
CA ASP A 469 30.45 22.01 8.48
C ASP A 469 31.31 22.64 7.38
N ASN A 470 31.94 21.80 6.54
CA ASN A 470 32.62 22.23 5.32
C ASN A 470 31.67 22.34 4.12
N ILE A 471 30.40 21.93 4.23
CA ILE A 471 29.41 22.10 3.17
C ILE A 471 28.88 23.52 3.19
N GLU A 472 29.13 24.27 2.12
CA GLU A 472 28.60 25.63 1.95
C GLU A 472 27.74 25.78 0.70
N LYS A 473 26.79 26.71 0.77
CA LYS A 473 25.90 27.02 -0.34
C LYS A 473 26.64 27.88 -1.38
N ARG A 474 26.68 27.41 -2.63
CA ARG A 474 27.23 28.15 -3.76
C ARG A 474 26.17 29.01 -4.44
N ASN A 475 24.99 28.44 -4.68
CA ASN A 475 23.84 29.14 -5.26
C ASN A 475 22.54 28.42 -4.84
N TYR A 476 21.41 28.71 -5.50
CA TYR A 476 20.12 28.13 -5.13
C TYR A 476 20.10 26.60 -5.20
N TRP A 477 20.71 26.02 -6.24
CA TRP A 477 20.69 24.58 -6.52
C TRP A 477 21.99 23.87 -6.15
N GLU A 478 23.10 24.59 -5.91
CA GLU A 478 24.42 23.99 -5.67
C GLU A 478 24.99 24.26 -4.27
N ILE A 479 25.67 23.24 -3.77
CA ILE A 479 26.56 23.27 -2.61
C ILE A 479 27.97 22.87 -3.02
N GLN A 480 28.97 23.32 -2.28
CA GLN A 480 30.38 23.01 -2.53
C GLN A 480 31.13 22.80 -1.22
N ASP A 481 32.28 22.14 -1.30
CA ASP A 481 33.21 22.01 -0.18
C ASP A 481 33.99 23.32 -0.01
N ARG A 482 33.88 23.94 1.16
CA ARG A 482 34.60 25.17 1.53
C ARG A 482 36.12 25.07 1.38
N THR A 483 36.69 23.89 1.58
CA THR A 483 38.13 23.65 1.52
C THR A 483 38.62 23.27 0.12
N ASN A 484 37.71 22.88 -0.77
CA ASN A 484 38.00 22.56 -2.17
C ASN A 484 36.77 22.79 -3.05
N HIS A 485 36.63 23.99 -3.62
CA HIS A 485 35.47 24.36 -4.44
C HIS A 485 35.30 23.53 -5.73
N ASN A 486 36.26 22.65 -6.08
CA ASN A 486 36.09 21.69 -7.19
C ASN A 486 35.20 20.50 -6.79
N ILE A 487 34.98 20.28 -5.50
CA ILE A 487 34.06 19.28 -4.97
C ILE A 487 32.72 19.97 -4.74
N ALA A 488 31.70 19.59 -5.52
CA ALA A 488 30.37 20.18 -5.47
C ALA A 488 29.28 19.13 -5.71
N CYS A 489 28.06 19.46 -5.28
CA CYS A 489 26.84 18.72 -5.57
C CYS A 489 25.71 19.70 -5.86
N GLY A 490 24.70 19.31 -6.63
CA GLY A 490 23.57 20.18 -6.92
C GLY A 490 22.25 19.46 -7.15
N MET A 491 21.18 20.04 -6.61
CA MET A 491 19.81 19.53 -6.74
C MET A 491 19.36 19.56 -8.21
N TYR A 492 18.75 18.48 -8.68
CA TYR A 492 18.22 18.43 -10.05
C TYR A 492 17.05 19.41 -10.24
N ALA A 493 16.90 19.93 -11.45
CA ALA A 493 16.01 21.07 -11.76
C ALA A 493 14.53 20.81 -11.45
N ASP A 494 14.04 19.58 -11.63
CA ASP A 494 12.63 19.22 -11.41
C ASP A 494 12.30 18.86 -9.96
N VAL A 495 13.30 18.65 -9.11
CA VAL A 495 13.10 18.21 -7.71
C VAL A 495 12.18 19.14 -6.92
N PRO A 496 12.30 20.49 -6.98
CA PRO A 496 11.35 21.38 -6.32
C PRO A 496 9.90 21.18 -6.76
N LYS A 497 9.67 20.97 -8.06
CA LYS A 497 8.34 20.73 -8.64
C LYS A 497 7.78 19.39 -8.15
N ILE A 498 8.62 18.36 -8.08
CA ILE A 498 8.27 17.02 -7.60
C ILE A 498 7.88 17.05 -6.12
N ILE A 499 8.70 17.66 -5.26
CA ILE A 499 8.40 17.76 -3.83
C ILE A 499 7.08 18.50 -3.60
N LYS A 500 6.84 19.58 -4.35
CA LYS A 500 5.57 20.30 -4.30
C LYS A 500 4.39 19.41 -4.67
N ASP A 501 4.53 18.55 -5.69
CA ASP A 501 3.48 17.60 -6.09
C ASP A 501 3.20 16.54 -5.01
N ILE A 502 4.26 15.97 -4.42
CA ILE A 502 4.17 15.00 -3.31
C ILE A 502 3.35 15.59 -2.15
N LEU A 503 3.73 16.80 -1.71
CA LEU A 503 3.08 17.47 -0.58
C LEU A 503 1.65 17.89 -0.91
N LYS A 504 1.40 18.37 -2.13
CA LYS A 504 0.06 18.77 -2.59
C LYS A 504 -0.93 17.60 -2.54
N HIS A 505 -0.48 16.38 -2.81
CA HIS A 505 -1.32 15.17 -2.75
C HIS A 505 -1.29 14.47 -1.37
N GLY A 506 -0.70 15.10 -0.35
CA GLY A 506 -0.71 14.61 1.03
C GLY A 506 0.22 13.42 1.31
N ALA A 507 1.02 13.00 0.33
CA ALA A 507 1.98 11.92 0.49
C ALA A 507 3.12 12.33 1.44
N LYS A 508 3.68 11.35 2.16
CA LYS A 508 4.83 11.58 3.02
C LYS A 508 6.11 11.46 2.19
N LEU A 509 6.93 12.52 2.21
CA LEU A 509 8.26 12.51 1.62
C LEU A 509 9.22 11.71 2.52
N ALA A 510 9.91 10.74 1.95
CA ALA A 510 10.99 10.00 2.60
C ALA A 510 12.31 10.21 1.85
N ILE A 511 13.40 10.32 2.59
CA ILE A 511 14.76 10.19 2.07
C ILE A 511 15.27 8.80 2.46
N VAL A 512 15.73 8.04 1.47
CA VAL A 512 16.19 6.66 1.64
C VAL A 512 17.52 6.48 0.93
N SER A 513 18.62 6.56 1.67
CA SER A 513 19.97 6.59 1.11
C SER A 513 20.94 5.67 1.83
N ARG A 514 21.83 5.06 1.06
CA ARG A 514 22.93 4.23 1.56
C ARG A 514 24.19 5.03 1.89
N ASN A 515 24.12 6.36 1.87
CA ASN A 515 25.25 7.21 2.19
C ASN A 515 25.74 6.93 3.63
N SER A 516 27.05 6.84 3.81
CA SER A 516 27.68 6.53 5.10
C SER A 516 27.67 7.71 6.09
N SER A 517 27.32 8.92 5.64
CA SER A 517 27.24 10.12 6.47
C SER A 517 25.87 10.77 6.39
N LYS A 518 25.01 10.42 7.36
CA LYS A 518 23.72 11.08 7.55
C LYS A 518 23.88 12.58 7.77
N ALA A 519 24.83 13.01 8.60
CA ALA A 519 25.03 14.43 8.92
C ALA A 519 25.37 15.28 7.69
N MET A 520 26.12 14.73 6.73
CA MET A 520 26.40 15.41 5.47
C MET A 520 25.16 15.52 4.57
N CYS A 521 24.37 14.45 4.46
CA CYS A 521 23.11 14.47 3.72
C CYS A 521 22.13 15.49 4.31
N ASP A 522 21.94 15.47 5.63
CA ASP A 522 21.07 16.42 6.34
C ASP A 522 21.53 17.86 6.09
N ARG A 523 22.85 18.11 6.12
CA ARG A 523 23.41 19.44 5.87
C ARG A 523 23.20 19.90 4.43
N ALA A 524 23.33 19.02 3.45
CA ALA A 524 23.03 19.32 2.06
C ALA A 524 21.54 19.69 1.88
N LEU A 525 20.64 18.85 2.40
CA LEU A 525 19.19 19.06 2.37
C LEU A 525 18.75 20.32 3.14
N TRP A 526 19.54 20.77 4.12
CA TRP A 526 19.30 22.01 4.84
C TRP A 526 19.59 23.27 4.01
N HIS A 527 20.59 23.23 3.12
CA HIS A 527 20.97 24.38 2.27
C HIS A 527 20.01 24.60 1.10
N TRP A 528 19.38 23.53 0.61
CA TRP A 528 18.38 23.60 -0.44
C TRP A 528 17.02 24.01 0.09
N THR A 529 16.34 24.87 -0.68
CA THR A 529 15.04 25.42 -0.34
C THR A 529 14.07 25.07 -1.46
N VAL A 530 12.87 24.64 -1.08
CA VAL A 530 11.78 24.30 -2.01
C VAL A 530 10.46 24.84 -1.46
N GLN A 531 9.47 24.98 -2.34
CA GLN A 531 8.13 25.43 -1.93
C GLN A 531 7.32 24.28 -1.34
N ASP A 532 6.69 24.53 -0.20
CA ASP A 532 5.66 23.65 0.34
C ASP A 532 4.34 23.72 -0.47
N HIS A 533 3.33 22.98 -0.02
CA HIS A 533 2.02 22.95 -0.67
C HIS A 533 1.25 24.29 -0.60
N HIS A 534 1.68 25.24 0.25
CA HIS A 534 1.16 26.60 0.30
C HIS A 534 1.99 27.59 -0.54
N GLY A 535 3.03 27.11 -1.24
CA GLY A 535 3.93 27.96 -2.01
C GLY A 535 4.96 28.70 -1.16
N LYS A 536 5.12 28.34 0.12
CA LYS A 536 6.11 28.97 1.00
C LYS A 536 7.44 28.23 0.93
N ASP A 537 8.51 29.01 0.81
CA ASP A 537 9.88 28.49 0.83
C ASP A 537 10.21 27.86 2.18
N LYS A 538 10.71 26.62 2.13
CA LYS A 538 11.11 25.78 3.26
C LYS A 538 12.40 25.06 2.94
N ARG A 539 13.23 24.77 3.95
CA ARG A 539 14.38 23.88 3.74
C ARG A 539 13.85 22.50 3.38
N LEU A 540 14.52 21.82 2.45
CA LEU A 540 14.06 20.52 2.01
C LEU A 540 13.99 19.53 3.18
N ILE A 541 14.98 19.53 4.06
CA ILE A 541 14.99 18.68 5.26
C ILE A 541 13.78 18.89 6.17
N ASP A 542 13.23 20.11 6.26
CA ASP A 542 12.06 20.41 7.10
C ASP A 542 10.76 19.77 6.55
N LEU A 543 10.76 19.33 5.30
CA LEU A 543 9.63 18.68 4.62
C LEU A 543 9.74 17.15 4.63
N VAL A 544 10.91 16.61 4.96
CA VAL A 544 11.17 15.17 5.01
C VAL A 544 10.49 14.58 6.25
N LYS A 545 9.65 13.57 6.05
CA LYS A 545 8.94 12.89 7.14
C LYS A 545 9.72 11.68 7.67
N PHE A 546 10.40 10.97 6.79
CA PHE A 546 11.22 9.80 7.11
C PHE A 546 12.60 10.00 6.52
N ASP A 547 13.63 9.93 7.34
CA ASP A 547 14.98 10.31 6.99
C ASP A 547 15.93 9.14 7.29
N GLU A 548 15.85 8.14 6.40
CA GLU A 548 16.56 6.87 6.51
C GLU A 548 17.85 6.95 5.71
N VAL A 549 18.94 7.37 6.35
CA VAL A 549 20.26 7.50 5.72
C VAL A 549 21.30 6.70 6.51
N TYR A 550 21.71 5.56 5.97
CA TYR A 550 22.75 4.69 6.52
C TYR A 550 23.11 3.56 5.53
N ASP A 551 24.34 3.05 5.58
CA ASP A 551 24.82 2.02 4.64
C ASP A 551 24.30 0.61 4.99
N LEU A 552 23.04 0.36 4.65
CA LEU A 552 22.40 -0.95 4.66
C LEU A 552 21.52 -1.12 3.42
N ASP A 553 21.07 -2.34 3.13
CA ASP A 553 20.11 -2.56 2.05
C ASP A 553 18.84 -1.69 2.24
N LYS A 554 18.32 -1.14 1.14
CA LYS A 554 17.10 -0.32 1.17
C LYS A 554 15.87 -1.09 1.68
N THR A 555 15.91 -2.42 1.68
CA THR A 555 14.87 -3.22 2.35
C THR A 555 14.77 -2.92 3.86
N ASN A 556 15.88 -2.66 4.54
CA ASN A 556 15.87 -2.31 5.98
C ASN A 556 15.26 -0.94 6.23
N HIS A 557 15.53 0.02 5.35
CA HIS A 557 14.94 1.36 5.37
C HIS A 557 13.42 1.30 5.28
N PHE A 558 12.90 0.55 4.31
CA PHE A 558 11.45 0.38 4.15
C PHE A 558 10.80 -0.40 5.29
N ARG A 559 11.48 -1.39 5.89
CA ARG A 559 10.99 -2.06 7.10
C ARG A 559 10.79 -1.09 8.27
N ARG A 560 11.70 -0.14 8.47
CA ARG A 560 11.58 0.90 9.51
C ARG A 560 10.44 1.88 9.21
N ILE A 561 10.33 2.34 7.96
CA ILE A 561 9.20 3.19 7.51
C ILE A 561 7.85 2.48 7.74
N LYS A 562 7.75 1.18 7.39
CA LYS A 562 6.56 0.38 7.66
C LYS A 562 6.30 0.22 9.15
N GLY A 563 7.36 0.00 9.95
CA GLY A 563 7.26 -0.08 11.41
C GLY A 563 6.67 1.18 12.06
N TRP A 564 6.95 2.37 11.50
CA TRP A 564 6.42 3.64 11.98
C TRP A 564 5.02 3.98 11.48
N THR A 565 4.73 3.66 10.22
CA THR A 565 3.50 4.09 9.55
C THR A 565 2.41 3.03 9.56
N ASN A 566 2.79 1.76 9.65
CA ASN A 566 1.97 0.60 9.33
C ASN A 566 1.36 0.63 7.92
N TYR A 567 1.89 1.46 7.01
CA TYR A 567 1.44 1.47 5.62
C TYR A 567 1.92 0.20 4.90
N ASP A 568 1.11 -0.29 3.97
CA ASP A 568 1.52 -1.42 3.17
C ASP A 568 2.62 -1.01 2.18
N TYR A 569 3.53 -1.93 1.85
CA TYR A 569 4.61 -1.62 0.91
C TYR A 569 4.08 -1.27 -0.47
N SER A 570 2.95 -1.86 -0.87
CA SER A 570 2.28 -1.51 -2.12
C SER A 570 1.77 -0.07 -2.15
N ASP A 571 1.67 0.63 -1.00
CA ASP A 571 1.31 2.05 -0.92
C ASP A 571 2.53 2.98 -1.01
N MET A 572 3.71 2.45 -1.31
CA MET A 572 4.98 3.17 -1.33
C MET A 572 5.63 3.09 -2.71
N ILE A 573 6.40 4.14 -3.05
CA ILE A 573 7.25 4.18 -4.23
C ILE A 573 8.66 4.65 -3.86
N LEU A 574 9.68 4.05 -4.46
CA LEU A 574 11.08 4.46 -4.39
C LEU A 574 11.57 4.92 -5.77
N TYR A 575 12.20 6.09 -5.79
CA TYR A 575 13.00 6.58 -6.91
C TYR A 575 14.49 6.53 -6.56
N ASP A 576 15.29 5.96 -7.44
CA ASP A 576 16.69 5.59 -7.18
C ASP A 576 17.46 5.46 -8.50
N ASP A 577 18.73 5.82 -8.59
CA ASP A 577 19.52 5.67 -9.82
C ASP A 577 20.17 4.27 -9.94
N GLU A 578 20.36 3.58 -8.82
CA GLU A 578 21.00 2.28 -8.79
C GLU A 578 19.97 1.14 -8.97
N ALA A 579 19.96 0.52 -10.15
CA ALA A 579 19.04 -0.58 -10.46
C ALA A 579 19.16 -1.80 -9.50
N THR A 580 20.27 -1.95 -8.78
CA THR A 580 20.47 -2.93 -7.69
C THR A 580 19.46 -2.78 -6.56
N ASN A 581 18.99 -1.56 -6.32
CA ASN A 581 18.04 -1.26 -5.26
C ASN A 581 16.61 -1.72 -5.62
N ASN A 582 16.37 -2.27 -6.83
CA ASN A 582 15.10 -2.90 -7.20
C ASN A 582 14.71 -4.08 -6.30
N ILE A 583 15.64 -4.56 -5.46
CA ILE A 583 15.37 -5.55 -4.42
C ILE A 583 14.20 -5.14 -3.50
N VAL A 584 13.94 -3.84 -3.29
CA VAL A 584 12.77 -3.41 -2.50
C VAL A 584 11.45 -3.76 -3.19
N GLU A 585 11.41 -3.67 -4.51
CA GLU A 585 10.25 -4.07 -5.32
C GLU A 585 10.08 -5.58 -5.26
N MET A 586 11.16 -6.33 -5.42
CA MET A 586 11.11 -7.79 -5.44
C MET A 586 10.74 -8.37 -4.08
N MET A 587 11.37 -7.89 -3.02
CA MET A 587 11.26 -8.48 -1.67
C MET A 587 10.09 -7.93 -0.85
N LEU A 588 9.75 -6.65 -1.02
CA LEU A 588 8.79 -5.97 -0.12
C LEU A 588 7.51 -5.53 -0.84
N GLY A 589 7.59 -5.10 -2.10
CA GLY A 589 6.42 -4.62 -2.87
C GLY A 589 6.31 -3.14 -3.06
N VAL A 590 7.36 -2.44 -2.67
CA VAL A 590 7.52 -1.03 -2.98
C VAL A 590 7.59 -0.91 -4.50
N THR A 591 6.84 0.00 -5.11
CA THR A 591 7.04 0.28 -6.54
C THR A 591 8.42 0.91 -6.72
N PHE A 592 9.22 0.41 -7.65
CA PHE A 592 10.57 0.92 -7.87
C PHE A 592 10.69 1.54 -9.26
N GLN A 593 11.22 2.77 -9.30
CA GLN A 593 11.47 3.51 -10.53
C GLN A 593 12.93 3.95 -10.59
N VAL A 594 13.64 3.53 -11.65
CA VAL A 594 15.06 3.87 -11.84
C VAL A 594 15.21 5.25 -12.47
N SER A 595 16.06 6.09 -11.87
CA SER A 595 16.51 7.37 -12.42
C SER A 595 17.78 7.18 -13.25
N ARG A 596 17.64 6.64 -14.46
CA ARG A 596 18.79 6.22 -15.30
C ARG A 596 19.66 7.36 -15.80
N ASP A 597 20.84 6.98 -16.31
CA ASP A 597 21.78 7.80 -17.08
C ASP A 597 22.34 9.02 -16.34
N GLN A 598 22.35 9.00 -15.00
CA GLN A 598 22.83 10.14 -14.20
C GLN A 598 22.09 11.46 -14.52
N LYS A 599 20.87 11.36 -15.07
CA LYS A 599 20.01 12.54 -15.34
C LYS A 599 19.25 12.99 -14.10
N GLY A 600 19.30 12.20 -13.03
CA GLY A 600 18.53 12.43 -11.83
C GLY A 600 17.06 12.19 -11.99
N LEU A 601 16.33 12.53 -10.94
CA LEU A 601 14.88 12.47 -10.93
C LEU A 601 14.31 13.66 -11.72
N THR A 602 13.86 13.38 -12.95
CA THR A 602 13.12 14.32 -13.79
C THR A 602 11.61 14.23 -13.55
N TRP A 603 10.87 15.24 -13.99
CA TRP A 603 9.41 15.22 -13.90
C TRP A 603 8.79 14.04 -14.67
N GLU A 604 9.32 13.68 -15.83
CA GLU A 604 8.85 12.57 -16.65
C GLU A 604 9.09 11.23 -15.96
N ASN A 605 10.30 11.02 -15.43
CA ASN A 605 10.64 9.80 -14.68
C ASN A 605 9.75 9.66 -13.43
N TYR A 606 9.53 10.77 -12.74
CA TYR A 606 8.63 10.85 -11.61
C TYR A 606 7.19 10.42 -11.97
N GLN A 607 6.62 11.00 -13.04
CA GLN A 607 5.27 10.64 -13.49
C GLN A 607 5.19 9.18 -13.97
N GLU A 608 6.23 8.67 -14.64
CA GLU A 608 6.30 7.27 -15.04
C GLU A 608 6.23 6.33 -13.83
N GLY A 609 6.97 6.63 -12.76
CA GLY A 609 6.91 5.88 -11.50
C GLY A 609 5.50 5.88 -10.90
N LEU A 610 4.84 7.04 -10.83
CA LEU A 610 3.45 7.14 -10.35
C LEU A 610 2.49 6.31 -11.21
N ASP A 611 2.69 6.32 -12.52
CA ASP A 611 1.89 5.55 -13.46
C ASP A 611 2.11 4.04 -13.34
N ILE A 612 3.33 3.58 -13.08
CA ILE A 612 3.61 2.18 -12.74
C ILE A 612 2.86 1.81 -11.45
N TRP A 613 2.98 2.64 -10.40
CA TRP A 613 2.30 2.41 -9.12
C TRP A 613 0.78 2.28 -9.31
N ARG A 614 0.16 3.19 -10.07
CA ARG A 614 -1.29 3.14 -10.38
C ARG A 614 -1.68 1.86 -11.13
N ARG A 615 -0.88 1.43 -12.11
CA ARG A 615 -1.15 0.18 -12.86
C ARG A 615 -0.98 -1.05 -11.97
N THR A 616 -0.02 -1.05 -11.04
CA THR A 616 0.13 -2.11 -10.03
C THR A 616 -1.09 -2.17 -9.10
N LYS A 617 -1.62 -1.02 -8.67
CA LYS A 617 -2.87 -0.98 -7.90
C LYS A 617 -4.07 -1.49 -8.71
N ALA A 618 -4.11 -1.21 -10.01
CA ALA A 618 -5.20 -1.64 -10.88
C ALA A 618 -5.27 -3.17 -11.09
N ILE A 619 -4.19 -3.91 -10.82
CA ILE A 619 -4.18 -5.37 -10.93
C ILE A 619 -4.47 -6.10 -9.61
N TYR A 620 -4.79 -5.36 -8.54
CA TYR A 620 -5.10 -5.97 -7.25
C TYR A 620 -6.46 -6.68 -7.26
N SER A 621 -6.43 -7.98 -6.97
CA SER A 621 -7.57 -8.81 -6.61
C SER A 621 -7.48 -9.16 -5.13
N PRO A 622 -8.52 -8.97 -4.32
CA PRO A 622 -8.50 -9.35 -2.90
C PRO A 622 -8.11 -10.81 -2.66
N TRP A 623 -7.45 -11.07 -1.53
CA TRP A 623 -7.11 -12.42 -1.08
C TRP A 623 -8.21 -12.98 -0.15
N HIS A 624 -8.75 -14.14 -0.51
CA HIS A 624 -9.84 -14.84 0.20
C HIS A 624 -9.45 -16.27 0.58
N GLY A 625 -8.16 -16.53 0.77
CA GLY A 625 -7.60 -17.84 1.08
C GLY A 625 -7.42 -18.74 -0.14
N LEU A 626 -7.22 -20.04 0.11
CA LEU A 626 -6.85 -21.02 -0.92
C LEU A 626 -8.02 -21.66 -1.68
N SER A 627 -9.24 -21.43 -1.23
CA SER A 627 -10.42 -22.04 -1.85
C SER A 627 -10.66 -21.44 -3.23
N LEU A 628 -10.59 -22.27 -4.28
CA LEU A 628 -10.91 -21.88 -5.65
C LEU A 628 -12.34 -21.32 -5.77
N ASN A 629 -13.27 -21.78 -4.94
CA ASN A 629 -14.65 -21.30 -4.94
C ASN A 629 -14.80 -19.86 -4.43
N SER A 630 -13.82 -19.34 -3.70
CA SER A 630 -13.77 -17.93 -3.30
C SER A 630 -13.49 -16.97 -4.46
N TYR A 631 -13.12 -17.51 -5.63
CA TYR A 631 -12.72 -16.75 -6.81
C TYR A 631 -13.56 -17.21 -8.02
N PRO A 632 -14.78 -16.69 -8.18
CA PRO A 632 -15.69 -17.14 -9.23
C PRO A 632 -15.18 -16.80 -10.64
N LYS A 633 -14.39 -15.72 -10.76
CA LYS A 633 -13.77 -15.29 -12.02
C LYS A 633 -12.37 -15.85 -12.25
N ARG A 634 -11.91 -16.79 -11.42
CA ARG A 634 -10.55 -17.30 -11.52
C ARG A 634 -10.24 -17.85 -12.92
N LYS A 635 -9.00 -17.71 -13.36
CA LYS A 635 -8.53 -18.25 -14.63
C LYS A 635 -7.30 -19.12 -14.42
N LEU A 636 -7.33 -20.37 -14.88
CA LEU A 636 -6.16 -21.25 -14.83
C LEU A 636 -5.10 -20.70 -15.81
N LEU A 637 -3.91 -20.44 -15.28
CA LEU A 637 -2.79 -19.88 -16.03
C LEU A 637 -1.77 -20.93 -16.43
N GLY A 638 -1.59 -21.99 -15.64
CA GLY A 638 -0.64 -23.06 -15.95
C GLY A 638 -0.16 -23.80 -14.73
N TYR A 639 1.00 -24.42 -14.84
CA TYR A 639 1.55 -25.34 -13.85
C TYR A 639 3.00 -24.98 -13.56
N SER A 640 3.41 -25.10 -12.29
CA SER A 640 4.78 -24.79 -11.87
C SER A 640 5.27 -25.80 -10.83
N GLY A 641 6.46 -26.36 -11.04
CA GLY A 641 7.17 -27.14 -10.03
C GLY A 641 7.97 -26.19 -9.13
N MET A 642 7.71 -26.21 -7.83
CA MET A 642 8.30 -25.26 -6.88
C MET A 642 8.71 -25.94 -5.57
N ASP A 643 9.65 -25.34 -4.86
CA ASP A 643 9.99 -25.74 -3.50
C ASP A 643 8.87 -25.36 -2.51
N MET A 644 8.80 -26.11 -1.41
CA MET A 644 7.78 -25.90 -0.39
C MET A 644 7.88 -24.57 0.34
N GLY A 645 9.05 -23.92 0.40
CA GLY A 645 9.21 -22.59 0.97
C GLY A 645 8.47 -21.55 0.13
N THR A 646 8.74 -21.54 -1.18
CA THR A 646 8.03 -20.66 -2.14
C THR A 646 6.53 -20.92 -2.13
N ILE A 647 6.09 -22.19 -2.12
CA ILE A 647 4.66 -22.54 -2.10
C ILE A 647 3.97 -21.95 -0.87
N ARG A 648 4.56 -22.06 0.32
CA ARG A 648 3.98 -21.54 1.57
C ARG A 648 3.79 -20.03 1.53
N GLU A 649 4.74 -19.27 0.99
CA GLU A 649 4.58 -17.81 0.87
C GLU A 649 3.46 -17.45 -0.13
N LEU A 650 3.40 -18.10 -1.29
CA LEU A 650 2.33 -17.86 -2.28
C LEU A 650 0.95 -18.26 -1.75
N GLU A 651 0.86 -19.32 -0.95
CA GLU A 651 -0.38 -19.75 -0.30
C GLU A 651 -0.87 -18.81 0.79
N LEU A 652 -0.01 -17.90 1.28
CA LEU A 652 -0.40 -16.81 2.17
C LEU A 652 -0.84 -15.56 1.40
N GLY A 653 -0.98 -15.64 0.07
CA GLY A 653 -1.27 -14.50 -0.80
C GLY A 653 -0.11 -13.54 -0.96
N LYS A 654 1.12 -13.98 -0.62
CA LYS A 654 2.34 -13.18 -0.75
C LYS A 654 3.02 -13.49 -2.09
N ARG A 655 4.35 -13.43 -2.12
CA ARG A 655 5.22 -13.55 -3.29
C ARG A 655 6.37 -14.49 -3.00
N ARG A 656 7.09 -14.89 -4.04
CA ARG A 656 8.41 -15.51 -3.92
C ARG A 656 9.43 -14.50 -3.39
N THR A 657 10.17 -14.88 -2.34
CA THR A 657 11.23 -14.06 -1.72
C THR A 657 12.62 -14.71 -1.81
N ASP A 658 12.72 -15.94 -2.30
CA ASP A 658 14.01 -16.60 -2.50
C ASP A 658 14.79 -15.98 -3.68
N ARG A 659 16.07 -15.67 -3.42
CA ARG A 659 17.01 -15.08 -4.38
C ARG A 659 18.10 -16.05 -4.83
N SER A 660 18.24 -17.21 -4.21
CA SER A 660 19.31 -18.17 -4.52
C SER A 660 19.18 -18.71 -5.96
N GLU A 661 17.97 -18.70 -6.50
CA GLU A 661 17.66 -19.16 -7.85
C GLU A 661 17.02 -18.05 -8.70
N ALA A 662 17.73 -16.93 -8.88
CA ALA A 662 17.40 -15.99 -9.96
C ALA A 662 17.36 -16.77 -11.27
N ALA A 663 16.21 -16.87 -11.94
CA ALA A 663 16.08 -17.69 -13.12
C ALA A 663 16.35 -16.88 -14.40
N ARG A 664 16.17 -17.46 -15.61
CA ARG A 664 16.59 -16.80 -16.88
C ARG A 664 16.00 -15.40 -17.07
N TRP A 665 14.80 -15.14 -16.57
CA TRP A 665 14.01 -13.94 -16.79
C TRP A 665 13.76 -13.08 -15.54
N GLY A 666 14.31 -13.43 -14.38
CA GLY A 666 13.83 -12.78 -13.15
C GLY A 666 13.99 -13.57 -11.88
N PHE A 667 13.83 -12.85 -10.77
CA PHE A 667 13.20 -13.38 -9.56
C PHE A 667 11.68 -13.48 -9.78
N ALA A 668 11.28 -14.43 -10.62
CA ALA A 668 9.90 -14.65 -11.04
C ALA A 668 9.46 -16.09 -10.74
N VAL A 669 8.17 -16.35 -10.87
CA VAL A 669 7.60 -17.71 -10.92
C VAL A 669 7.44 -18.09 -12.38
N TYR A 670 7.87 -19.30 -12.72
CA TYR A 670 7.89 -19.85 -14.08
C TYR A 670 6.76 -20.86 -14.19
N VAL A 671 5.88 -20.65 -15.17
CA VAL A 671 4.61 -21.36 -15.31
C VAL A 671 4.53 -21.97 -16.70
N ALA A 672 4.56 -23.28 -16.79
CA ALA A 672 4.37 -24.02 -18.03
C ALA A 672 2.88 -24.16 -18.36
N ASP A 673 2.52 -24.13 -19.64
CA ASP A 673 1.16 -24.47 -20.09
C ASP A 673 0.89 -25.98 -20.06
N ASP A 674 1.96 -26.79 -20.12
CA ASP A 674 1.93 -28.25 -20.07
C ASP A 674 2.32 -28.79 -18.68
N PRO A 675 1.46 -29.58 -18.01
CA PRO A 675 1.77 -30.14 -16.69
C PRO A 675 2.99 -31.09 -16.72
N ARG A 676 3.29 -31.73 -17.85
CA ARG A 676 4.47 -32.61 -17.99
C ARG A 676 5.78 -31.84 -17.91
N VAL A 677 5.78 -30.59 -18.39
CA VAL A 677 6.95 -29.71 -18.31
C VAL A 677 7.14 -29.25 -16.85
N ALA A 678 6.06 -28.91 -16.16
CA ALA A 678 6.12 -28.59 -14.73
C ALA A 678 6.63 -29.78 -13.89
N ILE A 679 6.20 -31.01 -14.19
CA ILE A 679 6.74 -32.24 -13.58
C ILE A 679 8.24 -32.39 -13.84
N TYR A 680 8.69 -32.19 -15.09
CA TYR A 680 10.11 -32.25 -15.43
C TYR A 680 10.93 -31.27 -14.59
N PHE A 681 10.49 -30.01 -14.46
CA PHE A 681 11.20 -29.02 -13.64
C PHE A 681 11.14 -29.33 -12.15
N ASN A 682 10.02 -29.84 -11.66
CA ASN A 682 9.90 -30.33 -10.29
C ASN A 682 10.94 -31.43 -9.99
N ASP A 683 11.07 -32.41 -10.88
CA ASP A 683 12.04 -33.50 -10.72
C ASP A 683 13.48 -33.07 -11.01
N TRP A 684 13.67 -32.03 -11.83
CA TRP A 684 14.95 -31.37 -11.98
C TRP A 684 15.39 -30.74 -10.64
N ILE A 685 14.52 -29.97 -9.96
CA ILE A 685 14.84 -29.39 -8.65
C ILE A 685 15.21 -30.49 -7.65
N LYS A 686 14.44 -31.59 -7.58
CA LYS A 686 14.77 -32.74 -6.71
C LYS A 686 16.14 -33.35 -6.99
N ARG A 687 16.58 -33.40 -8.25
CA ARG A 687 17.87 -33.99 -8.61
C ARG A 687 19.05 -33.11 -8.18
N TYR A 688 18.93 -31.79 -8.32
CA TYR A 688 20.00 -30.86 -7.96
C TYR A 688 19.97 -30.49 -6.47
N PHE A 689 18.80 -30.56 -5.84
CA PHE A 689 18.57 -30.24 -4.44
C PHE A 689 17.77 -31.36 -3.76
N PRO A 690 18.40 -32.53 -3.48
CA PRO A 690 17.72 -33.74 -3.03
C PRO A 690 17.04 -33.61 -1.67
N THR A 691 17.42 -32.62 -0.86
CA THR A 691 16.79 -32.31 0.43
C THR A 691 15.60 -31.36 0.31
N THR A 692 15.37 -30.76 -0.86
CA THR A 692 14.30 -29.79 -1.07
C THR A 692 13.01 -30.51 -1.41
N GLU A 693 12.02 -30.38 -0.52
CA GLU A 693 10.65 -30.83 -0.79
C GLU A 693 10.04 -29.95 -1.89
N THR A 694 9.52 -30.59 -2.94
CA THR A 694 8.96 -29.90 -4.11
C THR A 694 7.62 -30.51 -4.52
N VAL A 695 6.72 -29.64 -4.99
CA VAL A 695 5.38 -30.03 -5.44
C VAL A 695 5.03 -29.24 -6.71
N VAL A 696 4.31 -29.89 -7.64
CA VAL A 696 3.71 -29.19 -8.78
C VAL A 696 2.42 -28.52 -8.34
N CYS A 697 2.31 -27.23 -8.63
CA CYS A 697 1.13 -26.43 -8.35
C CYS A 697 0.45 -25.99 -9.64
N ALA A 698 -0.88 -25.92 -9.61
CA ALA A 698 -1.67 -25.17 -10.57
C ALA A 698 -1.68 -23.70 -10.16
N ILE A 699 -1.44 -22.81 -11.12
CA ILE A 699 -1.40 -21.37 -10.93
C ILE A 699 -2.64 -20.76 -11.56
N TYR A 700 -3.37 -19.98 -10.79
CA TYR A 700 -4.58 -19.28 -11.23
C TYR A 700 -4.39 -17.76 -11.09
N ALA A 701 -5.00 -16.98 -11.98
CA ALA A 701 -5.38 -15.61 -11.65
C ALA A 701 -6.63 -15.66 -10.77
N ARG A 702 -6.64 -14.91 -9.67
CA ARG A 702 -7.81 -14.76 -8.78
C ARG A 702 -8.99 -14.10 -9.49
N ASP A 703 -8.70 -13.17 -10.39
CA ASP A 703 -9.68 -12.52 -11.25
C ASP A 703 -9.22 -12.55 -12.72
N GLY A 704 -9.96 -13.29 -13.55
CA GLY A 704 -9.69 -13.47 -14.96
C GLY A 704 -9.91 -12.21 -15.79
N ASP A 705 -10.78 -11.28 -15.37
CA ASP A 705 -11.00 -10.03 -16.08
C ASP A 705 -9.81 -9.08 -15.87
N ILE A 706 -9.26 -9.05 -14.65
CA ILE A 706 -8.03 -8.33 -14.35
C ILE A 706 -6.87 -8.93 -15.15
N TRP A 707 -6.77 -10.28 -15.16
CA TRP A 707 -5.80 -10.96 -16.00
C TRP A 707 -5.94 -10.52 -17.45
N ASP A 708 -7.11 -10.58 -18.07
CA ASP A 708 -7.28 -10.27 -19.49
C ASP A 708 -6.89 -8.83 -19.85
N ARG A 709 -7.13 -7.87 -18.96
CA ARG A 709 -6.80 -6.45 -19.17
C ARG A 709 -5.34 -6.09 -18.86
N MET A 710 -4.65 -6.83 -18.00
CA MET A 710 -3.26 -6.51 -17.66
C MET A 710 -2.31 -6.75 -18.84
N ASN A 711 -1.18 -6.05 -18.81
CA ASN A 711 -0.17 -6.11 -19.87
C ASN A 711 0.50 -7.50 -19.93
N LYS A 712 0.60 -8.03 -21.15
CA LYS A 712 1.24 -9.33 -21.44
C LYS A 712 2.00 -9.23 -22.74
N ILE A 713 3.16 -9.86 -22.79
CA ILE A 713 4.01 -9.82 -23.98
C ILE A 713 4.67 -11.17 -24.23
N TRP A 714 4.78 -11.56 -25.48
CA TRP A 714 5.58 -12.70 -25.90
C TRP A 714 6.97 -12.22 -26.32
N ALA A 715 8.01 -12.58 -25.57
CA ALA A 715 9.39 -12.23 -25.87
C ALA A 715 10.04 -13.28 -26.80
N PRO A 716 10.90 -12.87 -27.76
CA PRO A 716 11.63 -13.80 -28.61
C PRO A 716 12.64 -14.62 -27.79
N ASP A 717 12.88 -15.87 -28.21
CA ASP A 717 13.81 -16.79 -27.52
C ASP A 717 15.30 -16.50 -27.82
N MET A 718 16.19 -17.19 -27.08
CA MET A 718 17.65 -17.46 -27.11
C MET A 718 18.63 -16.62 -27.96
N ALA A 719 18.21 -15.96 -29.04
CA ALA A 719 19.04 -15.02 -29.80
C ALA A 719 19.25 -13.67 -29.07
N ARG A 720 18.42 -13.34 -28.09
CA ARG A 720 18.48 -12.08 -27.31
C ARG A 720 19.04 -12.28 -25.90
N ARG A 721 20.36 -12.55 -25.81
CA ARG A 721 21.06 -12.65 -24.51
C ARG A 721 20.98 -11.36 -23.68
N ASP A 722 20.75 -10.23 -24.33
CA ASP A 722 20.52 -8.92 -23.73
C ASP A 722 19.21 -8.83 -22.91
N LEU A 723 18.27 -9.76 -23.13
CA LEU A 723 17.02 -9.82 -22.37
C LEU A 723 17.05 -10.84 -21.23
N MET A 724 18.06 -11.70 -21.22
CA MET A 724 18.25 -12.70 -20.19
C MET A 724 18.96 -12.10 -18.98
N GLN A 725 18.58 -12.55 -17.79
CA GLN A 725 19.27 -12.20 -16.57
C GLN A 725 20.71 -12.73 -16.60
N ASN A 726 21.66 -11.82 -16.41
CA ASN A 726 23.04 -12.18 -16.16
C ASN A 726 23.24 -12.39 -14.65
N ARG A 727 23.59 -13.62 -14.27
CA ARG A 727 23.75 -14.02 -12.86
C ARG A 727 25.15 -13.72 -12.29
N SER A 728 25.93 -12.86 -12.92
CA SER A 728 27.32 -12.58 -12.52
C SER A 728 27.44 -11.77 -11.23
N SER A 729 26.51 -10.84 -10.97
CA SER A 729 26.47 -10.05 -9.72
C SER A 729 25.09 -9.40 -9.54
N ASP A 730 24.75 -8.98 -8.32
CA ASP A 730 23.53 -8.21 -8.04
C ASP A 730 23.45 -6.93 -8.89
N PHE A 731 24.58 -6.29 -9.14
CA PHE A 731 24.69 -5.14 -10.03
C PHE A 731 24.25 -5.48 -11.46
N THR A 732 24.86 -6.51 -12.04
CA THR A 732 24.52 -6.93 -13.40
C THR A 732 23.07 -7.41 -13.49
N LEU A 733 22.56 -8.03 -12.43
CA LEU A 733 21.19 -8.53 -12.37
C LEU A 733 20.17 -7.39 -12.42
N GLY A 734 20.31 -6.37 -11.56
CA GLY A 734 19.43 -5.19 -11.53
C GLY A 734 19.41 -4.47 -12.88
N TRP A 735 20.57 -4.23 -13.47
CA TRP A 735 20.67 -3.56 -14.78
C TRP A 735 20.11 -4.40 -15.93
N SER A 736 20.33 -5.72 -15.93
CA SER A 736 19.74 -6.61 -16.96
C SER A 736 18.21 -6.63 -16.93
N GLU A 737 17.62 -6.51 -15.75
CA GLU A 737 16.18 -6.38 -15.58
C GLU A 737 15.67 -5.05 -16.13
N GLU A 738 16.40 -3.98 -15.87
CA GLU A 738 16.04 -2.64 -16.32
C GLU A 738 16.18 -2.49 -17.84
N ASP A 739 17.20 -3.09 -18.45
CA ASP A 739 17.36 -3.17 -19.90
C ASP A 739 16.24 -3.97 -20.57
N ARG A 740 15.81 -5.07 -19.95
CA ARG A 740 14.64 -5.84 -20.39
C ARG A 740 13.38 -4.99 -20.32
N ASN A 741 13.14 -4.27 -19.21
CA ASN A 741 11.97 -3.40 -19.06
C ASN A 741 11.93 -2.33 -20.16
N LEU A 742 13.08 -1.69 -20.46
CA LEU A 742 13.18 -0.73 -21.56
C LEU A 742 12.87 -1.35 -22.92
N GLN A 743 13.37 -2.56 -23.20
CA GLN A 743 13.05 -3.22 -24.46
C GLN A 743 11.55 -3.55 -24.55
N VAL A 744 10.94 -4.02 -23.47
CA VAL A 744 9.50 -4.29 -23.42
C VAL A 744 8.68 -3.01 -23.63
N ALA A 745 9.12 -1.89 -23.06
CA ALA A 745 8.51 -0.58 -23.30
C ALA A 745 8.62 -0.14 -24.77
N LYS A 746 9.75 -0.41 -25.45
CA LYS A 746 9.89 -0.15 -26.90
C LYS A 746 8.92 -0.97 -27.75
N TRP A 747 8.48 -2.13 -27.27
CA TRP A 747 7.43 -2.93 -27.89
C TRP A 747 6.01 -2.48 -27.52
N GLY A 748 5.87 -1.37 -26.80
CA GLY A 748 4.58 -0.76 -26.45
C GLY A 748 3.93 -1.34 -25.19
N VAL A 749 4.65 -2.15 -24.41
CA VAL A 749 4.12 -2.80 -23.21
C VAL A 749 4.78 -2.19 -21.96
N LYS A 750 3.99 -1.81 -20.96
CA LYS A 750 4.49 -1.13 -19.74
C LYS A 750 4.37 -2.02 -18.50
N LYS A 751 5.21 -1.79 -17.48
CA LYS A 751 5.09 -2.45 -16.16
C LYS A 751 3.78 -2.07 -15.43
N PRO A 752 3.20 -2.96 -14.61
CA PRO A 752 3.55 -4.37 -14.49
C PRO A 752 3.07 -5.16 -15.71
N TYR A 753 3.81 -6.21 -16.09
CA TYR A 753 3.45 -7.13 -17.16
C TYR A 753 3.85 -8.56 -16.79
N VAL A 754 3.33 -9.55 -17.53
CA VAL A 754 3.86 -10.91 -17.55
C VAL A 754 4.49 -11.21 -18.92
N LEU A 755 5.49 -12.08 -18.92
CA LEU A 755 6.25 -12.42 -20.12
C LEU A 755 5.96 -13.86 -20.52
N PHE A 756 5.61 -14.07 -21.78
CA PHE A 756 5.55 -15.37 -22.42
C PHE A 756 6.83 -15.59 -23.21
N SER A 757 7.37 -16.80 -23.17
CA SER A 757 8.52 -17.21 -23.96
C SER A 757 8.30 -18.61 -24.51
N ARG A 758 9.06 -18.92 -25.56
CA ARG A 758 9.12 -20.26 -26.13
C ARG A 758 10.54 -20.77 -26.01
N HIS A 759 10.74 -22.05 -25.69
CA HIS A 759 12.07 -22.58 -25.41
C HIS A 759 12.31 -23.93 -26.08
N PRO A 760 13.53 -24.22 -26.56
CA PRO A 760 13.86 -25.52 -27.14
C PRO A 760 13.81 -26.62 -26.08
N ASN A 761 13.86 -27.86 -26.56
CA ASN A 761 14.12 -29.03 -25.72
C ASN A 761 15.33 -28.78 -24.79
N MET A 762 15.15 -29.04 -23.49
CA MET A 762 16.15 -28.78 -22.44
C MET A 762 17.03 -30.01 -22.11
N GLY A 763 17.07 -31.00 -22.98
CA GLY A 763 17.90 -32.20 -22.87
C GLY A 763 17.14 -33.52 -22.71
N PRO A 764 17.87 -34.60 -22.36
CA PRO A 764 17.28 -35.94 -22.22
C PRO A 764 16.15 -35.98 -21.19
N GLY A 765 15.09 -36.74 -21.52
CA GLY A 765 13.91 -36.89 -20.66
C GLY A 765 12.94 -35.69 -20.67
N PHE A 766 13.21 -34.64 -21.44
CA PHE A 766 12.29 -33.52 -21.58
C PHE A 766 11.03 -33.92 -22.38
N PRO A 767 9.81 -33.50 -22.00
CA PRO A 767 8.57 -33.98 -22.62
C PRO A 767 8.38 -33.61 -24.10
N TYR A 768 9.11 -32.62 -24.59
CA TYR A 768 9.03 -32.12 -25.96
C TYR A 768 10.27 -32.57 -26.76
N PRO A 769 10.15 -33.44 -27.77
CA PRO A 769 11.30 -33.89 -28.54
C PRO A 769 11.86 -32.76 -29.42
N PHE A 770 13.18 -32.71 -29.61
CA PHE A 770 13.81 -31.81 -30.58
C PHE A 770 13.25 -32.07 -32.00
N PRO A 771 12.97 -31.03 -32.82
CA PRO A 771 13.20 -29.59 -32.59
C PRO A 771 12.01 -28.84 -31.96
N ARG A 772 11.01 -29.55 -31.41
CA ARG A 772 9.83 -28.89 -30.83
C ARG A 772 10.21 -28.03 -29.62
N ARG A 773 9.50 -26.91 -29.50
CA ARG A 773 9.65 -25.96 -28.40
C ARG A 773 8.43 -26.01 -27.48
N PHE A 774 8.62 -25.65 -26.21
CA PHE A 774 7.56 -25.55 -25.20
C PHE A 774 7.31 -24.09 -24.83
N ASN A 775 6.15 -23.78 -24.26
CA ASN A 775 5.82 -22.43 -23.83
C ASN A 775 6.03 -22.26 -22.32
N GLU A 776 6.41 -21.05 -21.94
CA GLU A 776 6.65 -20.66 -20.56
C GLU A 776 6.05 -19.27 -20.32
N LEU A 777 5.50 -19.08 -19.13
CA LEU A 777 4.98 -17.82 -18.63
C LEU A 777 5.77 -17.42 -17.38
N VAL A 778 6.28 -16.20 -17.38
CA VAL A 778 7.10 -15.62 -16.31
C VAL A 778 6.27 -14.58 -15.57
N ILE A 779 6.05 -14.80 -14.28
CA ILE A 779 5.20 -13.94 -13.45
C ILE A 779 6.04 -13.28 -12.35
N TYR A 780 6.17 -11.95 -12.41
CA TYR A 780 6.96 -11.15 -11.48
C TYR A 780 6.26 -10.94 -10.12
N PRO A 781 7.00 -10.63 -9.03
CA PRO A 781 6.44 -10.58 -7.67
C PRO A 781 5.26 -9.63 -7.48
N GLN A 782 5.27 -8.47 -8.17
CA GLN A 782 4.15 -7.53 -8.15
C GLN A 782 2.85 -8.19 -8.64
N VAL A 783 2.92 -9.06 -9.65
CA VAL A 783 1.73 -9.76 -10.16
C VAL A 783 1.36 -10.93 -9.24
N GLN A 784 2.36 -11.61 -8.66
CA GLN A 784 2.15 -12.76 -7.76
C GLN A 784 1.22 -12.40 -6.60
N GLU A 785 1.59 -11.41 -5.79
CA GLU A 785 0.80 -11.08 -4.62
C GLU A 785 -0.51 -10.37 -4.97
N ASN A 786 -0.55 -9.58 -6.06
CA ASN A 786 -1.71 -8.78 -6.40
C ASN A 786 -2.78 -9.58 -7.15
N LEU A 787 -2.42 -10.68 -7.83
CA LEU A 787 -3.37 -11.38 -8.70
C LEU A 787 -3.36 -12.91 -8.61
N LEU A 788 -2.30 -13.56 -8.13
CA LEU A 788 -2.19 -15.02 -8.28
C LEU A 788 -2.74 -15.85 -7.12
N LEU A 789 -3.18 -17.06 -7.44
CA LEU A 789 -3.52 -18.11 -6.49
C LEU A 789 -2.77 -19.38 -6.87
N THR A 790 -2.02 -19.92 -5.91
CA THR A 790 -1.25 -21.16 -6.07
C THR A 790 -1.98 -22.30 -5.37
N VAL A 791 -2.23 -23.39 -6.09
CA VAL A 791 -2.92 -24.58 -5.56
C VAL A 791 -2.07 -25.82 -5.82
N ARG A 792 -1.65 -26.51 -4.76
CA ARG A 792 -0.91 -27.77 -4.86
C ARG A 792 -1.74 -28.83 -5.59
N MET A 793 -1.08 -29.66 -6.38
CA MET A 793 -1.72 -30.75 -7.11
C MET A 793 -1.29 -32.10 -6.55
N SER A 794 -2.26 -33.01 -6.39
CA SER A 794 -2.00 -34.43 -6.18
C SER A 794 -1.62 -35.11 -7.48
N ASP A 795 -0.99 -36.29 -7.41
CA ASP A 795 -0.64 -37.07 -8.60
C ASP A 795 -1.86 -37.41 -9.48
N ALA A 796 -3.02 -37.63 -8.86
CA ALA A 796 -4.26 -37.88 -9.59
C ALA A 796 -4.72 -36.64 -10.36
N GLN A 797 -4.63 -35.45 -9.76
CA GLN A 797 -4.93 -34.19 -10.43
C GLN A 797 -3.93 -33.89 -11.56
N LEU A 798 -2.64 -34.18 -11.35
CA LEU A 798 -1.61 -34.02 -12.39
C LEU A 798 -1.84 -34.94 -13.59
N ARG A 799 -2.23 -36.20 -13.36
CA ARG A 799 -2.60 -37.12 -14.45
C ARG A 799 -3.85 -36.68 -15.22
N ALA A 800 -4.77 -35.97 -14.56
CA ALA A 800 -5.98 -35.43 -15.17
C ALA A 800 -5.81 -34.02 -15.76
N ALA A 801 -4.67 -33.37 -15.52
CA ALA A 801 -4.40 -32.01 -15.96
C ALA A 801 -4.27 -31.94 -17.48
N THR A 802 -4.78 -30.84 -18.07
CA THR A 802 -4.76 -30.60 -19.51
C THR A 802 -3.79 -29.47 -19.86
N ASN A 803 -3.25 -29.49 -21.08
CA ASN A 803 -2.42 -28.41 -21.57
C ASN A 803 -3.29 -27.19 -21.92
N ILE A 804 -2.82 -26.00 -21.56
CA ILE A 804 -3.51 -24.72 -21.78
C ILE A 804 -3.28 -24.18 -23.20
N TYR A 805 -2.15 -24.53 -23.83
CA TYR A 805 -1.73 -24.08 -25.16
C TYR A 805 -1.71 -22.56 -25.30
N TYR A 806 -0.67 -21.90 -24.77
CA TYR A 806 -0.59 -20.42 -24.76
C TYR A 806 -0.72 -19.79 -26.16
N GLU A 807 -0.28 -20.47 -27.22
CA GLU A 807 -0.47 -20.03 -28.61
C GLU A 807 -1.96 -19.86 -28.97
N GLY A 808 -2.84 -20.71 -28.43
CA GLY A 808 -4.28 -20.60 -28.60
C GLY A 808 -4.91 -19.46 -27.78
N LYS A 809 -4.13 -18.86 -26.85
CA LYS A 809 -4.58 -17.83 -25.92
C LYS A 809 -4.16 -16.42 -26.28
N ILE A 810 -3.37 -16.23 -27.34
CA ILE A 810 -2.84 -14.92 -27.74
C ILE A 810 -3.95 -13.86 -27.88
N ARG A 811 -5.01 -14.17 -28.64
CA ARG A 811 -6.14 -13.24 -28.84
C ARG A 811 -7.02 -13.14 -27.60
N GLU A 812 -7.30 -14.28 -26.95
CA GLU A 812 -8.16 -14.34 -25.76
C GLU A 812 -7.59 -13.52 -24.60
N TRP A 813 -6.28 -13.62 -24.36
CA TRP A 813 -5.61 -12.97 -23.23
C TRP A 813 -4.95 -11.66 -23.61
N ASN A 814 -5.19 -11.16 -24.83
CA ASN A 814 -4.62 -9.90 -25.34
C ASN A 814 -3.07 -9.86 -25.18
N ILE A 815 -2.39 -10.90 -25.64
CA ILE A 815 -0.93 -11.01 -25.55
C ILE A 815 -0.29 -10.23 -26.70
N THR A 816 0.58 -9.27 -26.38
CA THR A 816 1.34 -8.52 -27.38
C THR A 816 2.43 -9.41 -27.99
N ILE A 817 2.54 -9.45 -29.31
CA ILE A 817 3.59 -10.19 -30.03
C ILE A 817 4.40 -9.22 -30.89
N PRO A 818 5.61 -8.83 -30.42
CA PRO A 818 6.56 -8.05 -31.20
C PRO A 818 6.91 -8.71 -32.52
N GLN A 819 7.34 -7.90 -33.51
CA GLN A 819 7.73 -8.41 -34.81
C GLN A 819 8.92 -9.39 -34.71
N GLU A 820 9.84 -9.15 -33.79
CA GLU A 820 10.97 -10.05 -33.55
C GLU A 820 10.51 -11.43 -33.08
N THR A 821 9.48 -11.50 -32.24
CA THR A 821 8.90 -12.77 -31.79
C THR A 821 8.20 -13.50 -32.94
N ARG A 822 7.50 -12.76 -33.82
CA ARG A 822 6.90 -13.36 -35.03
C ARG A 822 7.97 -13.95 -35.95
N ASN A 823 9.09 -13.24 -36.12
CA ASN A 823 10.21 -13.72 -36.92
C ASN A 823 10.86 -14.96 -36.29
N ASP A 824 11.01 -15.00 -34.96
CA ASP A 824 11.50 -16.18 -34.23
C ASP A 824 10.60 -17.41 -34.45
N PHE A 825 9.27 -17.24 -34.38
CA PHE A 825 8.33 -18.32 -34.70
C PHE A 825 8.49 -18.81 -36.14
N LEU A 826 8.54 -17.90 -37.11
CA LEU A 826 8.72 -18.25 -38.53
C LEU A 826 10.03 -19.01 -38.78
N GLN A 827 11.14 -18.60 -38.14
CA GLN A 827 12.43 -19.27 -38.26
C GLN A 827 12.41 -20.71 -37.72
N ASN A 828 11.55 -20.99 -36.75
CA ASN A 828 11.37 -22.32 -36.18
C ASN A 828 10.24 -23.12 -36.85
N GLY A 829 9.68 -22.63 -37.96
CA GLY A 829 8.59 -23.29 -38.69
C GLY A 829 7.25 -23.28 -37.96
N GLU A 830 7.07 -22.34 -37.03
CA GLU A 830 5.87 -22.20 -36.20
C GLU A 830 4.97 -21.10 -36.78
N ASN A 831 3.77 -21.48 -37.22
CA ASN A 831 2.80 -20.53 -37.75
C ASN A 831 1.82 -20.09 -36.65
N ILE A 832 2.21 -19.07 -35.90
CA ILE A 832 1.37 -18.43 -34.88
C ILE A 832 0.73 -17.18 -35.51
N ALA A 833 -0.56 -17.25 -35.82
CA ALA A 833 -1.33 -16.24 -36.57
C ALA A 833 -1.90 -15.09 -35.69
#